data_AF-A0A5S5D670-F1
#
_entry.id   AF-A0A5S5D670-F1
#
_cell.length_a   1.000
_cell.length_b   1.000
_cell.length_c   1.000
_cell.angle_alpha   90.00
_cell.angle_beta   90.00
_cell.angle_gamma   90.00
#
_symmetry.space_group_name_H-M   'P 1'
#
loop_
_entity.id
_entity.type
_entity.pdbx_description
1 polymer ?
#
loop_
_entity_poly.entity_id
_entity_poly.type
_entity_poly.pdbx_seq_one_letter_code
_entity_poly.pdbx_strand_id
1 'polypeptide(L)'
;MRICQVDRYPQLFRHIFTPIYMFNKKIAFFALSMTVASWTMAQQPSFLSYPTLSPDGSTLVFSYEGDLWKVPSEGGPALRLTAMDGNEISPRISPDGQWLAFSSNQNGNMDVYIMPLGGGDIQQLTYHDGSDEVDSWSWDSKTIYFTSSRYNRFSSYKVRREGGTASRVFPHYFNYIHGMVETPNGELLFNDSWESYSSANRKRYKGAFNPDIYSYNPKSNTFKQYTDYIGKDFWPSVDRQGNIYFASDEGTDEYNLFTFRNGKKAALTQFKESIKRPSVSADGSKIVFEKDYQLYIYNVKDQKTTQPSIQLARNSVLGKSKEFDVNTAISYFDVSPDGKKMAFISRGEVFVSDIEGKFVRKMPGNGERAMEVKWLKDNKTLLFSQTHKGYQNWFTRNADGTGVVKQHTSDLRNNRDVVLNKELTKAVYLSGRDEVRLMDLSSFKSSVIVKDEIWAFQNSSPSFSPDGNYVLFTAIRNFEQDIFVHNLSNGQTTNLTNTGVTEASPYWSPDGKYIYFASNRTKPAYPTGMQFSSIYKMALENIDEPYRQSKFDELFRDAKPEKNDTTNTKDKNAKKTPSAAETKNQIVTIDFEHLSDRISQVSPSSGTQHNPAVFQKGDKTFVFFSSNHEGKGALYRHVSEPFEEGKTEKVTDTHIAQLFEVGGKHYALSSGTIHKYNIDANKLDKVNISFKFTRDLAQEFKQMFYETWAGIEENFYDADFHGVNWAGVKRKYEGYLDAINTRTDLRILLNDMLGELNSSHLGFNSTGAEERKAFNFVTNELGLIYDAEDPFRVARIVPNSPASRKEVDIKAGDRLVAVNGQEIDPSADRDLYFTWPSLAPEIQLTVARDGKEHDVNIRPQSSSSFKELLYDEWIKENRHKVDTWSNNRIAYSHMKNMGGGELNRFLIDMAEQENNKEAIILDLRYNTGGNVHDEVLRFLQQRPYLQWQYRGGKRAPQGNFTPAGKPIVLLINEQSLSDAEMTAAGFKALKLGKVIGTETYRWIIFTSAKGLVDGSMYRVPAWGCYTLEGQDLEMSGVSPDIYVKNTVADRIADKDPQLERAVAEILKDLP
;
A
#
# COMPACT_ATOMS: atom_id res chain seq x y z
N MET A 1 56.92 -18.51 0.23
CA MET A 1 58.19 -18.57 -0.53
C MET A 1 58.43 -17.17 -1.10
N ARG A 2 59.51 -16.50 -0.64
CA ARG A 2 60.29 -15.39 -1.26
C ARG A 2 59.54 -14.18 -1.88
N ILE A 3 59.91 -12.90 -1.70
CA ILE A 3 60.93 -12.15 -0.92
C ILE A 3 60.72 -10.64 -1.30
N CYS A 4 60.95 -9.73 -0.33
CA CYS A 4 61.52 -8.34 -0.36
C CYS A 4 61.03 -7.26 -1.35
N GLN A 5 61.12 -5.93 -1.11
CA GLN A 5 61.74 -5.01 -0.12
C GLN A 5 61.11 -3.59 -0.40
N VAL A 6 60.74 -2.67 0.53
CA VAL A 6 61.53 -1.82 1.48
C VAL A 6 62.30 -0.68 0.73
N ASP A 7 62.33 0.64 1.03
CA ASP A 7 62.49 1.53 2.24
C ASP A 7 62.05 3.00 1.90
N ARG A 8 61.44 3.86 2.74
CA ARG A 8 61.86 4.75 3.90
C ARG A 8 62.66 6.07 3.60
N TYR A 9 61.98 7.23 3.83
CA TYR A 9 62.28 8.43 4.72
C TYR A 9 63.67 9.19 4.70
N PRO A 10 63.89 10.36 5.40
CA PRO A 10 63.07 11.53 5.82
C PRO A 10 63.80 12.95 5.91
N GLN A 11 63.08 13.97 6.45
CA GLN A 11 63.48 15.03 7.43
C GLN A 11 63.69 16.55 7.09
N LEU A 12 63.04 17.35 7.97
CA LEU A 12 63.01 18.80 8.33
C LEU A 12 64.33 19.60 8.47
N PHE A 13 64.29 20.95 8.36
CA PHE A 13 64.72 21.94 9.41
C PHE A 13 64.50 23.46 9.06
N ARG A 14 63.86 24.19 10.01
CA ARG A 14 63.97 25.58 10.57
C ARG A 14 64.46 26.87 9.82
N HIS A 15 63.56 27.89 9.83
CA HIS A 15 63.59 29.23 10.53
C HIS A 15 64.58 30.41 10.26
N ILE A 16 63.96 31.62 10.12
CA ILE A 16 64.20 32.96 10.79
C ILE A 16 64.84 34.15 10.02
N PHE A 17 64.00 35.21 9.90
CA PHE A 17 64.12 36.71 9.91
C PHE A 17 65.41 37.51 9.62
N THR A 18 65.26 38.65 8.89
CA THR A 18 65.43 40.07 9.36
C THR A 18 65.05 41.14 8.27
N PRO A 19 64.79 42.43 8.62
CA PRO A 19 63.93 43.39 7.88
C PRO A 19 64.49 44.85 7.63
N ILE A 20 63.58 45.81 7.31
CA ILE A 20 63.46 47.26 7.70
C ILE A 20 63.59 48.33 6.56
N TYR A 21 62.55 49.16 6.32
CA TYR A 21 62.47 50.65 6.57
C TYR A 21 61.22 51.36 5.97
N MET A 22 60.97 52.58 6.48
CA MET A 22 59.69 53.31 6.72
C MET A 22 59.17 54.30 5.63
N PHE A 23 57.83 54.51 5.66
CA PHE A 23 56.99 55.73 5.50
C PHE A 23 57.21 56.81 4.39
N ASN A 24 56.19 57.04 3.53
CA ASN A 24 55.14 58.09 3.59
C ASN A 24 54.77 58.85 2.27
N LYS A 25 53.46 59.14 2.14
CA LYS A 25 52.74 60.18 1.34
C LYS A 25 52.31 59.94 -0.14
N LYS A 26 51.02 59.55 -0.28
CA LYS A 26 49.86 60.29 -0.87
C LYS A 26 49.99 61.03 -2.24
N ILE A 27 49.27 60.55 -3.28
CA ILE A 27 48.05 61.14 -3.94
C ILE A 27 47.89 60.71 -5.44
N ALA A 28 46.71 60.10 -5.74
CA ALA A 28 45.85 60.15 -6.96
C ALA A 28 46.44 59.88 -8.37
N PHE A 29 45.82 59.19 -9.33
CA PHE A 29 44.48 58.62 -9.53
C PHE A 29 44.51 57.60 -10.71
N PHE A 30 43.41 56.89 -10.95
CA PHE A 30 43.10 55.87 -11.98
C PHE A 30 43.49 54.41 -11.69
N ALA A 31 42.56 53.68 -11.07
CA ALA A 31 42.42 52.23 -11.20
C ALA A 31 40.97 51.93 -11.62
N LEU A 32 40.80 51.36 -12.80
CA LEU A 32 39.54 50.80 -13.30
C LEU A 32 39.43 49.37 -12.73
N SER A 33 38.51 49.17 -11.78
CA SER A 33 38.22 47.87 -11.18
C SER A 33 37.31 47.03 -12.08
N MET A 34 37.81 45.89 -12.56
CA MET A 34 36.96 44.79 -13.02
C MET A 34 36.38 44.06 -11.81
N THR A 35 35.12 44.35 -11.49
CA THR A 35 34.28 43.50 -10.63
C THR A 35 33.70 42.37 -11.47
N VAL A 36 34.25 41.17 -11.31
CA VAL A 36 33.58 39.94 -11.75
C VAL A 36 32.42 39.68 -10.78
N ALA A 37 31.22 40.10 -11.18
CA ALA A 37 30.00 39.73 -10.48
C ALA A 37 29.72 38.25 -10.77
N SER A 38 29.98 37.40 -9.79
CA SER A 38 29.47 36.03 -9.76
C SER A 38 27.95 36.10 -9.63
N TRP A 39 27.24 36.06 -10.77
CA TRP A 39 25.81 35.83 -10.78
C TRP A 39 25.58 34.39 -10.33
N THR A 40 25.25 34.18 -9.07
CA THR A 40 24.56 32.95 -8.65
C THR A 40 23.23 32.93 -9.40
N MET A 41 23.10 32.09 -10.43
CA MET A 41 21.78 31.80 -10.99
C MET A 41 20.92 31.24 -9.86
N ALA A 42 19.90 32.00 -9.43
CA ALA A 42 18.92 31.48 -8.51
C ALA A 42 18.27 30.25 -9.15
N GLN A 43 18.30 29.12 -8.44
CA GLN A 43 17.70 27.87 -8.91
C GLN A 43 16.18 28.08 -9.04
N GLN A 44 15.62 27.73 -10.20
CA GLN A 44 14.18 27.83 -10.42
C GLN A 44 13.41 26.98 -9.39
N PRO A 45 12.31 27.48 -8.81
CA PRO A 45 11.49 26.71 -7.88
C PRO A 45 10.95 25.45 -8.58
N SER A 46 10.88 24.35 -7.82
CA SER A 46 10.37 23.06 -8.29
C SER A 46 9.13 22.67 -7.47
N PHE A 47 8.39 21.67 -7.92
CA PHE A 47 7.07 21.28 -7.42
C PHE A 47 6.00 22.38 -7.60
N LEU A 48 6.16 23.18 -8.66
CA LEU A 48 5.11 24.05 -9.17
C LEU A 48 4.10 23.18 -9.93
N SER A 49 2.82 23.26 -9.60
CA SER A 49 1.82 22.33 -10.14
C SER A 49 0.48 22.99 -10.45
N TYR A 50 -0.36 22.29 -11.21
CA TYR A 50 -1.71 22.70 -11.61
C TYR A 50 -1.77 24.11 -12.23
N PRO A 51 -0.97 24.42 -13.27
CA PRO A 51 -0.93 25.77 -13.82
C PRO A 51 -2.19 26.13 -14.63
N THR A 52 -2.54 27.42 -14.65
CA THR A 52 -3.59 28.01 -15.51
C THR A 52 -3.20 29.42 -15.97
N LEU A 53 -3.69 29.84 -17.14
CA LEU A 53 -3.44 31.18 -17.70
C LEU A 53 -4.68 32.07 -17.62
N SER A 54 -4.48 33.39 -17.57
CA SER A 54 -5.54 34.37 -17.79
C SER A 54 -6.05 34.32 -19.24
N PRO A 55 -7.25 34.86 -19.54
CA PRO A 55 -7.81 34.81 -20.89
C PRO A 55 -6.90 35.38 -22.00
N ASP A 56 -6.09 36.38 -21.69
CA ASP A 56 -5.12 37.03 -22.57
C ASP A 56 -3.70 36.42 -22.50
N GLY A 57 -3.52 35.33 -21.74
CA GLY A 57 -2.23 34.68 -21.53
C GLY A 57 -1.18 35.50 -20.80
N SER A 58 -1.52 36.66 -20.23
CA SER A 58 -0.56 37.57 -19.59
C SER A 58 -0.18 37.14 -18.17
N THR A 59 -1.08 36.47 -17.46
CA THR A 59 -0.95 36.07 -16.06
C THR A 59 -1.02 34.55 -15.92
N LEU A 60 -0.22 34.00 -15.02
CA LEU A 60 -0.14 32.60 -14.67
C LEU A 60 -0.52 32.41 -13.20
N VAL A 61 -1.36 31.43 -12.90
CA VAL A 61 -1.69 30.97 -11.53
C VAL A 61 -1.31 29.49 -11.38
N PHE A 62 -0.74 29.10 -10.25
CA PHE A 62 -0.30 27.73 -9.97
C PHE A 62 -0.36 27.41 -8.47
N SER A 63 -0.32 26.12 -8.12
CA SER A 63 -0.19 25.63 -6.75
C SER A 63 1.28 25.40 -6.37
N TYR A 64 1.67 25.85 -5.18
CA TYR A 64 3.00 25.67 -4.61
C TYR A 64 2.94 25.70 -3.07
N GLU A 65 3.52 24.69 -2.42
CA GLU A 65 3.56 24.51 -0.94
C GLU A 65 2.17 24.51 -0.26
N GLY A 66 1.15 24.09 -1.00
CA GLY A 66 -0.23 23.99 -0.53
C GLY A 66 -1.05 25.27 -0.73
N ASP A 67 -0.50 26.30 -1.38
CA ASP A 67 -1.22 27.54 -1.66
C ASP A 67 -1.20 27.91 -3.15
N LEU A 68 -2.07 28.84 -3.54
CA LEU A 68 -2.13 29.39 -4.90
C LEU A 68 -1.27 30.65 -5.02
N TRP A 69 -0.54 30.74 -6.14
CA TRP A 69 0.35 31.85 -6.45
C TRP A 69 0.09 32.40 -7.84
N LYS A 70 0.25 33.71 -8.00
CA LYS A 70 0.05 34.45 -9.25
C LYS A 70 1.33 35.14 -9.69
N VAL A 71 1.68 35.06 -10.98
CA VAL A 71 2.88 35.68 -11.55
C VAL A 71 2.60 36.12 -13.00
N PRO A 72 3.27 37.15 -13.55
CA PRO A 72 3.26 37.38 -14.98
C PRO A 72 3.76 36.14 -15.74
N SER A 73 3.15 35.84 -16.89
CA SER A 73 3.52 34.70 -17.74
C SER A 73 4.97 34.77 -18.24
N GLU A 74 5.58 35.95 -18.32
CA GLU A 74 7.00 36.12 -18.68
C GLU A 74 7.96 35.88 -17.49
N GLY A 75 7.43 35.68 -16.28
CA GLY A 75 8.20 35.54 -15.03
C GLY A 75 8.24 36.82 -14.19
N GLY A 76 8.99 36.77 -13.09
CA GLY A 76 9.08 37.85 -12.09
C GLY A 76 8.67 37.40 -10.69
N PRO A 77 8.40 38.36 -9.78
CA PRO A 77 7.95 38.06 -8.42
C PRO A 77 6.54 37.47 -8.41
N ALA A 78 6.37 36.35 -7.74
CA ALA A 78 5.07 35.71 -7.54
C ALA A 78 4.36 36.26 -6.28
N LEU A 79 3.05 36.46 -6.39
CA LEU A 79 2.15 36.90 -5.33
C LEU A 79 1.34 35.71 -4.81
N ARG A 80 1.36 35.46 -3.50
CA ARG A 80 0.51 34.45 -2.86
C ARG A 80 -0.95 34.93 -2.82
N LEU A 81 -1.88 34.12 -3.32
CA LEU A 81 -3.32 34.40 -3.36
C LEU A 81 -4.09 33.81 -2.18
N THR A 82 -3.72 32.60 -1.75
CA THR A 82 -4.42 31.87 -0.66
C THR A 82 -3.47 31.54 0.50
N ALA A 83 -4.05 31.32 1.67
CA ALA A 83 -3.34 30.91 2.89
C ALA A 83 -4.29 30.15 3.83
N MET A 84 -5.02 29.15 3.32
CA MET A 84 -6.03 28.41 4.10
C MET A 84 -5.38 27.26 4.90
N ASP A 85 -6.08 26.61 5.83
CA ASP A 85 -5.52 25.53 6.65
C ASP A 85 -5.47 24.15 5.93
N GLY A 86 -5.55 24.15 4.59
CA GLY A 86 -5.50 22.97 3.72
C GLY A 86 -4.41 23.08 2.65
N ASN A 87 -4.51 22.23 1.63
CA ASN A 87 -3.78 22.35 0.37
C ASN A 87 -4.75 22.80 -0.72
N GLU A 88 -4.42 23.89 -1.40
CA GLU A 88 -5.15 24.38 -2.56
C GLU A 88 -4.53 23.85 -3.87
N ILE A 89 -5.37 23.25 -4.73
CA ILE A 89 -4.97 22.67 -6.02
C ILE A 89 -5.96 23.03 -7.14
N SER A 90 -5.61 22.67 -8.38
CA SER A 90 -6.46 22.80 -9.57
C SER A 90 -7.07 24.20 -9.80
N PRO A 91 -6.30 25.31 -9.73
CA PRO A 91 -6.83 26.63 -10.04
C PRO A 91 -7.31 26.72 -11.50
N ARG A 92 -8.43 27.38 -11.74
CA ARG A 92 -8.98 27.72 -13.05
C ARG A 92 -9.51 29.15 -13.07
N ILE A 93 -9.00 29.97 -13.99
CA ILE A 93 -9.45 31.35 -14.18
C ILE A 93 -10.69 31.35 -15.10
N SER A 94 -11.70 32.13 -14.74
CA SER A 94 -12.91 32.26 -15.56
C SER A 94 -12.61 32.90 -16.94
N PRO A 95 -13.39 32.58 -17.99
CA PRO A 95 -13.17 33.14 -19.33
C PRO A 95 -13.25 34.68 -19.45
N ASP A 96 -13.91 35.34 -18.49
CA ASP A 96 -13.96 36.80 -18.35
C ASP A 96 -12.77 37.39 -17.56
N GLY A 97 -11.92 36.56 -16.96
CA GLY A 97 -10.74 36.95 -16.19
C GLY A 97 -11.02 37.52 -14.80
N GLN A 98 -12.26 37.42 -14.30
CA GLN A 98 -12.66 38.04 -13.03
C GLN A 98 -12.54 37.10 -11.82
N TRP A 99 -12.69 35.79 -12.03
CA TRP A 99 -12.84 34.80 -10.96
C TRP A 99 -11.78 33.71 -11.05
N LEU A 100 -11.46 33.13 -9.90
CA LEU A 100 -10.59 31.98 -9.74
C LEU A 100 -11.36 30.91 -8.97
N ALA A 101 -11.64 29.77 -9.62
CA ALA A 101 -12.11 28.56 -8.95
C ALA A 101 -10.93 27.65 -8.63
N PHE A 102 -10.98 26.95 -7.50
CA PHE A 102 -9.94 26.03 -7.08
C PHE A 102 -10.50 24.99 -6.10
N SER A 103 -9.72 23.96 -5.80
CA SER A 103 -10.08 22.96 -4.79
C SER A 103 -9.21 23.11 -3.55
N SER A 104 -9.79 22.96 -2.35
CA SER A 104 -9.03 22.94 -1.08
C SER A 104 -9.50 21.81 -0.19
N ASN A 105 -8.57 21.20 0.56
CA ASN A 105 -8.87 20.13 1.51
C ASN A 105 -8.90 20.52 2.98
N GLN A 106 -9.14 21.79 3.30
CA GLN A 106 -9.19 22.28 4.69
C GLN A 106 -10.22 21.51 5.56
N ASN A 107 -11.29 21.00 4.95
CA ASN A 107 -12.37 20.25 5.60
C ASN A 107 -12.16 18.73 5.65
N GLY A 108 -11.01 18.23 5.15
CA GLY A 108 -10.63 16.82 5.15
C GLY A 108 -10.63 16.18 3.76
N ASN A 109 -11.60 16.53 2.91
CA ASN A 109 -11.73 16.20 1.49
C ASN A 109 -11.55 17.47 0.64
N MET A 110 -11.31 17.33 -0.68
CA MET A 110 -11.33 18.48 -1.59
C MET A 110 -12.77 18.97 -1.76
N ASP A 111 -13.00 20.26 -1.52
CA ASP A 111 -14.24 20.98 -1.89
C ASP A 111 -13.91 22.06 -2.93
N VAL A 112 -14.91 22.52 -3.70
CA VAL A 112 -14.76 23.63 -4.66
C VAL A 112 -14.90 24.96 -3.96
N TYR A 113 -13.94 25.85 -4.20
CA TYR A 113 -13.90 27.23 -3.72
C TYR A 113 -13.79 28.22 -4.88
N ILE A 114 -14.20 29.46 -4.63
CA ILE A 114 -14.10 30.58 -5.57
C ILE A 114 -13.63 31.86 -4.88
N MET A 115 -12.86 32.68 -5.58
CA MET A 115 -12.50 34.04 -5.17
C MET A 115 -12.31 34.99 -6.38
N PRO A 116 -12.32 36.32 -6.19
CA PRO A 116 -11.90 37.25 -7.24
C PRO A 116 -10.42 37.07 -7.60
N LEU A 117 -10.08 37.11 -8.90
CA LEU A 117 -8.69 36.95 -9.38
C LEU A 117 -7.75 38.06 -8.84
N GLY A 118 -8.32 39.23 -8.56
CA GLY A 118 -7.62 40.36 -7.94
C GLY A 118 -7.22 40.13 -6.47
N GLY A 119 -7.76 39.11 -5.81
CA GLY A 119 -7.75 38.95 -4.36
C GLY A 119 -9.08 39.40 -3.73
N GLY A 120 -9.41 38.86 -2.55
CA GLY A 120 -10.67 39.13 -1.85
C GLY A 120 -11.16 37.92 -1.07
N ASP A 121 -12.44 37.93 -0.69
CA ASP A 121 -13.06 36.87 0.08
C ASP A 121 -13.12 35.54 -0.71
N ILE A 122 -12.89 34.45 0.01
CA ILE A 122 -12.99 33.08 -0.49
C ILE A 122 -14.35 32.52 -0.09
N GLN A 123 -15.06 31.95 -1.06
CA GLN A 123 -16.35 31.30 -0.85
C GLN A 123 -16.26 29.80 -1.18
N GLN A 124 -16.79 28.95 -0.30
CA GLN A 124 -17.01 27.53 -0.56
C GLN A 124 -18.30 27.34 -1.37
N LEU A 125 -18.26 26.47 -2.39
CA LEU A 125 -19.41 26.18 -3.24
C LEU A 125 -19.99 24.78 -3.05
N THR A 126 -19.20 23.82 -2.59
CA THR A 126 -19.62 22.43 -2.48
C THR A 126 -19.36 21.86 -1.10
N TYR A 127 -20.24 20.96 -0.63
CA TYR A 127 -20.18 20.45 0.75
C TYR A 127 -20.44 18.93 0.83
N HIS A 128 -19.44 18.10 0.59
CA HIS A 128 -19.60 16.64 0.74
C HIS A 128 -18.25 16.00 1.02
N ASP A 129 -18.19 14.91 1.79
CA ASP A 129 -16.94 14.19 2.07
C ASP A 129 -16.27 13.47 0.86
N GLY A 130 -16.78 13.68 -0.35
CA GLY A 130 -16.16 13.24 -1.60
C GLY A 130 -15.08 14.22 -2.06
N SER A 131 -14.12 13.77 -2.86
CA SER A 131 -13.06 14.66 -3.36
C SER A 131 -13.53 15.41 -4.60
N ASP A 132 -13.82 16.71 -4.48
CA ASP A 132 -14.25 17.61 -5.56
C ASP A 132 -13.06 18.40 -6.14
N GLU A 133 -12.62 18.03 -7.34
CA GLU A 133 -11.47 18.62 -8.03
C GLU A 133 -11.92 19.46 -9.24
N VAL A 134 -11.63 20.77 -9.22
CA VAL A 134 -12.02 21.70 -10.30
C VAL A 134 -11.38 21.30 -11.65
N ASP A 135 -12.22 21.14 -12.67
CA ASP A 135 -11.81 20.81 -14.03
C ASP A 135 -11.71 22.06 -14.91
N SER A 136 -12.80 22.83 -15.03
CA SER A 136 -12.92 23.97 -15.95
C SER A 136 -14.12 24.88 -15.68
N TRP A 137 -14.34 25.88 -16.54
CA TRP A 137 -15.47 26.82 -16.54
C TRP A 137 -16.29 26.71 -17.83
N SER A 138 -17.57 27.06 -17.75
CA SER A 138 -18.36 27.40 -18.94
C SER A 138 -17.91 28.73 -19.55
N TRP A 139 -18.07 28.89 -20.87
CA TRP A 139 -17.65 30.08 -21.61
C TRP A 139 -18.35 31.39 -21.21
N ASP A 140 -19.50 31.29 -20.53
CA ASP A 140 -20.23 32.44 -19.98
C ASP A 140 -19.81 32.80 -18.54
N SER A 141 -18.82 32.12 -17.98
CA SER A 141 -18.30 32.29 -16.61
C SER A 141 -19.32 32.01 -15.49
N LYS A 142 -20.39 31.26 -15.77
CA LYS A 142 -21.46 30.98 -14.78
C LYS A 142 -21.42 29.59 -14.16
N THR A 143 -20.80 28.62 -14.83
CA THR A 143 -20.78 27.22 -14.39
C THR A 143 -19.33 26.78 -14.20
N ILE A 144 -19.08 26.06 -13.11
CA ILE A 144 -17.81 25.39 -12.83
C ILE A 144 -18.04 23.90 -12.97
N TYR A 145 -17.18 23.24 -13.76
CA TYR A 145 -17.15 21.78 -13.89
C TYR A 145 -16.06 21.22 -12.98
N PHE A 146 -16.33 20.09 -12.34
CA PHE A 146 -15.40 19.44 -11.43
C PHE A 146 -15.58 17.92 -11.43
N THR A 147 -14.52 17.19 -11.09
CA THR A 147 -14.51 15.75 -10.91
C THR A 147 -14.79 15.43 -9.44
N SER A 148 -15.67 14.46 -9.16
CA SER A 148 -16.06 14.12 -7.79
C SER A 148 -16.27 12.63 -7.54
N SER A 149 -15.92 12.16 -6.34
CA SER A 149 -16.02 10.76 -5.88
C SER A 149 -17.24 10.46 -4.98
N ARG A 150 -18.27 11.32 -5.03
CA ARG A 150 -19.45 11.27 -4.14
C ARG A 150 -20.27 9.98 -4.29
N TYR A 151 -20.73 9.65 -5.50
CA TYR A 151 -21.68 8.53 -5.73
C TYR A 151 -21.08 7.31 -6.43
N ASN A 152 -19.84 7.39 -6.86
CA ASN A 152 -19.11 6.29 -7.49
C ASN A 152 -17.59 6.52 -7.30
N ARG A 153 -16.75 5.81 -8.06
CA ARG A 153 -15.29 6.00 -7.95
C ARG A 153 -14.88 7.44 -8.29
N PHE A 154 -15.33 7.96 -9.43
CA PHE A 154 -15.37 9.39 -9.73
C PHE A 154 -16.21 9.67 -10.97
N SER A 155 -16.76 10.88 -11.09
CA SER A 155 -17.56 11.34 -12.23
C SER A 155 -17.53 12.86 -12.32
N SER A 156 -17.89 13.45 -13.46
CA SER A 156 -18.01 14.90 -13.59
C SER A 156 -19.34 15.45 -13.05
N TYR A 157 -19.23 16.60 -12.40
CA TYR A 157 -20.29 17.40 -11.79
C TYR A 157 -20.18 18.85 -12.28
N LYS A 158 -21.25 19.60 -12.04
CA LYS A 158 -21.29 21.04 -12.27
C LYS A 158 -21.95 21.77 -11.10
N VAL A 159 -21.48 22.99 -10.83
CA VAL A 159 -22.07 23.93 -9.86
C VAL A 159 -22.10 25.33 -10.45
N ARG A 160 -23.08 26.16 -10.05
CA ARG A 160 -23.13 27.56 -10.47
C ARG A 160 -22.13 28.38 -9.67
N ARG A 161 -21.59 29.43 -10.28
CA ARG A 161 -20.68 30.38 -9.64
C ARG A 161 -21.28 30.99 -8.38
N GLU A 162 -22.58 31.30 -8.41
CA GLU A 162 -23.32 31.91 -7.30
C GLU A 162 -23.63 30.92 -6.15
N GLY A 163 -23.35 29.62 -6.31
CA GLY A 163 -23.70 28.57 -5.36
C GLY A 163 -24.93 27.75 -5.77
N GLY A 164 -25.44 26.96 -4.83
CA GLY A 164 -26.50 25.98 -5.04
C GLY A 164 -25.98 24.55 -5.08
N THR A 165 -26.90 23.58 -5.08
CA THR A 165 -26.53 22.15 -5.04
C THR A 165 -25.84 21.71 -6.33
N ALA A 166 -24.70 21.04 -6.21
CA ALA A 166 -23.99 20.49 -7.35
C ALA A 166 -24.80 19.37 -8.04
N SER A 167 -24.72 19.32 -9.38
CA SER A 167 -25.44 18.34 -10.19
C SER A 167 -24.46 17.44 -10.94
N ARG A 168 -24.71 16.12 -10.90
CA ARG A 168 -23.91 15.12 -11.62
C ARG A 168 -24.28 15.15 -13.10
N VAL A 169 -23.28 15.20 -13.99
CA VAL A 169 -23.52 15.35 -15.44
C VAL A 169 -23.87 14.02 -16.11
N PHE A 170 -23.23 12.92 -15.68
CA PHE A 170 -23.49 11.58 -16.23
C PHE A 170 -23.74 10.58 -15.10
N PRO A 171 -24.98 10.06 -14.94
CA PRO A 171 -25.36 9.35 -13.71
C PRO A 171 -24.96 7.86 -13.64
N HIS A 172 -24.53 7.24 -14.74
CA HIS A 172 -24.18 5.81 -14.73
C HIS A 172 -23.05 5.50 -13.74
N TYR A 173 -23.19 4.45 -12.92
CA TYR A 173 -22.28 4.14 -11.81
C TYR A 173 -20.82 3.95 -12.26
N PHE A 174 -20.60 3.19 -13.34
CA PHE A 174 -19.28 2.90 -13.90
C PHE A 174 -18.78 3.91 -14.94
N ASN A 175 -19.32 5.14 -14.93
CA ASN A 175 -18.63 6.23 -15.61
C ASN A 175 -17.43 6.66 -14.77
N TYR A 176 -16.34 6.97 -15.46
CA TYR A 176 -15.11 7.57 -14.94
C TYR A 176 -14.87 8.89 -15.65
N ILE A 177 -15.95 9.57 -16.05
CA ILE A 177 -15.87 10.82 -16.81
C ILE A 177 -15.28 11.89 -15.91
N HIS A 178 -14.19 12.52 -16.35
CA HIS A 178 -13.43 13.51 -15.59
C HIS A 178 -12.69 14.48 -16.52
N GLY A 179 -12.12 15.54 -15.95
CA GLY A 179 -11.35 16.53 -16.71
C GLY A 179 -12.21 17.25 -17.75
N MET A 180 -13.47 17.55 -17.38
CA MET A 180 -14.46 18.02 -18.33
C MET A 180 -14.20 19.47 -18.76
N VAL A 181 -14.25 19.75 -20.06
CA VAL A 181 -14.00 21.07 -20.65
C VAL A 181 -15.08 21.40 -21.68
N GLU A 182 -15.75 22.55 -21.51
CA GLU A 182 -16.74 23.03 -22.47
C GLU A 182 -16.07 23.75 -23.65
N THR A 183 -16.44 23.43 -24.88
CA THR A 183 -16.02 24.15 -26.08
C THR A 183 -16.93 25.35 -26.33
N PRO A 184 -16.51 26.36 -27.13
CA PRO A 184 -17.33 27.54 -27.42
C PRO A 184 -18.71 27.25 -28.05
N ASN A 185 -18.91 26.05 -28.63
CA ASN A 185 -20.19 25.64 -29.21
C ASN A 185 -21.14 24.93 -28.21
N GLY A 186 -20.67 24.66 -26.98
CA GLY A 186 -21.40 23.97 -25.92
C GLY A 186 -21.20 22.44 -25.87
N GLU A 187 -20.31 21.87 -26.68
CA GLU A 187 -19.85 20.48 -26.57
C GLU A 187 -18.93 20.32 -25.34
N LEU A 188 -19.10 19.23 -24.59
CA LEU A 188 -18.31 18.91 -23.40
C LEU A 188 -17.26 17.85 -23.75
N LEU A 189 -15.98 18.19 -23.70
CA LEU A 189 -14.84 17.29 -23.85
C LEU A 189 -14.50 16.61 -22.52
N PHE A 190 -14.05 15.35 -22.52
CA PHE A 190 -13.64 14.65 -21.31
C PHE A 190 -12.79 13.40 -21.59
N ASN A 191 -12.17 12.87 -20.53
CA ASN A 191 -11.59 11.52 -20.50
C ASN A 191 -12.51 10.57 -19.71
N ASP A 192 -12.40 9.26 -19.94
CA ASP A 192 -13.19 8.21 -19.25
C ASP A 192 -12.34 6.97 -18.89
N SER A 193 -11.19 7.20 -18.28
CA SER A 193 -10.29 6.15 -17.77
C SER A 193 -9.48 6.66 -16.57
N TRP A 194 -9.25 5.84 -15.56
CA TRP A 194 -8.36 6.24 -14.46
C TRP A 194 -6.88 6.33 -14.88
N GLU A 195 -6.51 5.86 -16.06
CA GLU A 195 -5.17 6.04 -16.65
C GLU A 195 -4.82 7.50 -16.98
N SER A 196 -5.81 8.39 -17.04
CA SER A 196 -5.63 9.86 -17.17
C SER A 196 -5.86 10.64 -15.87
N TYR A 197 -6.26 9.95 -14.80
CA TYR A 197 -6.55 10.56 -13.49
C TYR A 197 -5.64 10.00 -12.40
N SER A 198 -6.06 8.94 -11.69
CA SER A 198 -5.31 8.38 -10.56
C SER A 198 -4.07 7.58 -10.97
N SER A 199 -3.95 7.20 -12.25
CA SER A 199 -2.83 6.42 -12.79
C SER A 199 -2.07 7.14 -13.92
N ALA A 200 -2.21 8.47 -14.00
CA ALA A 200 -1.50 9.28 -15.00
C ALA A 200 0.03 9.15 -14.90
N ASN A 201 0.58 8.84 -13.71
CA ASN A 201 2.00 8.60 -13.49
C ASN A 201 2.51 7.25 -14.02
N ARG A 202 1.64 6.23 -14.24
CA ARG A 202 2.02 4.98 -14.90
C ARG A 202 2.26 5.27 -16.38
N LYS A 203 3.50 5.52 -16.78
CA LYS A 203 3.80 5.88 -18.18
C LYS A 203 3.73 4.65 -19.08
N ARG A 204 3.58 4.87 -20.39
CA ARG A 204 3.70 3.82 -21.43
C ARG A 204 2.70 2.68 -21.34
N TYR A 205 1.64 2.80 -20.55
CA TYR A 205 0.54 1.85 -20.56
C TYR A 205 -0.06 1.76 -21.97
N LYS A 206 -0.15 0.54 -22.49
CA LYS A 206 -0.88 0.21 -23.72
C LYS A 206 -1.85 -0.93 -23.39
N GLY A 207 -3.14 -0.71 -23.56
CA GLY A 207 -4.19 -1.69 -23.23
C GLY A 207 -5.57 -1.12 -23.48
N ALA A 208 -6.61 -1.95 -23.38
CA ALA A 208 -7.97 -1.56 -23.76
C ALA A 208 -8.60 -0.46 -22.88
N PHE A 209 -8.01 -0.15 -21.72
CA PHE A 209 -8.46 0.92 -20.82
C PHE A 209 -7.64 2.21 -20.97
N ASN A 210 -7.03 2.39 -22.14
CA ASN A 210 -6.30 3.60 -22.47
C ASN A 210 -7.24 4.83 -22.40
N PRO A 211 -6.73 6.00 -21.98
CA PRO A 211 -7.50 7.22 -22.01
C PRO A 211 -7.53 7.79 -23.43
N ASP A 212 -8.73 8.16 -23.86
CA ASP A 212 -9.01 8.86 -25.11
C ASP A 212 -9.79 10.16 -24.81
N ILE A 213 -9.74 11.09 -25.76
CA ILE A 213 -10.54 12.32 -25.73
C ILE A 213 -11.91 12.05 -26.35
N TYR A 214 -12.95 12.16 -25.54
CA TYR A 214 -14.35 12.04 -25.96
C TYR A 214 -15.07 13.36 -25.83
N SER A 215 -16.25 13.43 -26.42
CA SER A 215 -17.16 14.54 -26.22
C SER A 215 -18.63 14.17 -26.25
N TYR A 216 -19.44 15.02 -25.62
CA TYR A 216 -20.89 14.96 -25.66
C TYR A 216 -21.46 16.37 -25.85
N ASN A 217 -22.35 16.53 -26.83
CA ASN A 217 -23.10 17.76 -27.00
C ASN A 217 -24.50 17.61 -26.39
N PRO A 218 -24.82 18.28 -25.27
CA PRO A 218 -26.10 18.15 -24.60
C PRO A 218 -27.28 18.75 -25.37
N LYS A 219 -27.04 19.59 -26.39
CA LYS A 219 -28.12 20.18 -27.22
C LYS A 219 -28.55 19.25 -28.34
N SER A 220 -27.61 18.56 -28.97
CA SER A 220 -27.87 17.64 -30.09
C SER A 220 -27.91 16.16 -29.68
N ASN A 221 -27.58 15.84 -28.42
CA ASN A 221 -27.38 14.48 -27.92
C ASN A 221 -26.39 13.66 -28.75
N THR A 222 -25.34 14.32 -29.27
CA THR A 222 -24.32 13.68 -30.11
C THR A 222 -23.05 13.39 -29.33
N PHE A 223 -22.58 12.15 -29.42
CA PHE A 223 -21.29 11.71 -28.88
C PHE A 223 -20.23 11.65 -29.97
N LYS A 224 -18.98 11.97 -29.64
CA LYS A 224 -17.85 11.86 -30.56
C LYS A 224 -16.58 11.42 -29.83
N GLN A 225 -15.82 10.55 -30.48
CA GLN A 225 -14.47 10.15 -30.07
C GLN A 225 -13.46 10.91 -30.95
N TYR A 226 -12.55 11.67 -30.33
CA TYR A 226 -11.54 12.47 -31.03
C TYR A 226 -10.21 11.73 -31.21
N THR A 227 -9.90 10.77 -30.34
CA THR A 227 -8.68 9.96 -30.38
C THR A 227 -9.01 8.48 -30.20
N ASP A 228 -8.20 7.60 -30.78
CA ASP A 228 -8.35 6.13 -30.74
C ASP A 228 -6.99 5.41 -30.57
N TYR A 229 -6.00 6.15 -30.05
CA TYR A 229 -4.63 5.66 -29.92
C TYR A 229 -4.52 4.76 -28.68
N ILE A 230 -3.99 3.54 -28.86
CA ILE A 230 -3.85 2.53 -27.79
C ILE A 230 -2.85 2.91 -26.67
N GLY A 231 -2.24 4.10 -26.73
CA GLY A 231 -1.53 4.73 -25.62
C GLY A 231 -2.38 5.82 -24.97
N LYS A 232 -1.76 6.84 -24.40
CA LYS A 232 -2.50 7.78 -23.56
C LYS A 232 -2.71 9.13 -24.23
N ASP A 233 -3.97 9.52 -24.45
CA ASP A 233 -4.40 10.86 -24.90
C ASP A 233 -5.34 11.51 -23.86
N PHE A 234 -4.90 12.57 -23.18
CA PHE A 234 -5.63 13.10 -22.02
C PHE A 234 -5.29 14.54 -21.62
N TRP A 235 -6.03 15.06 -20.62
CA TRP A 235 -6.00 16.45 -20.18
C TRP A 235 -6.34 17.44 -21.30
N PRO A 236 -7.57 17.37 -21.86
CA PRO A 236 -7.99 18.31 -22.88
C PRO A 236 -8.05 19.75 -22.33
N SER A 237 -7.77 20.71 -23.19
CA SER A 237 -7.92 22.15 -22.98
C SER A 237 -8.34 22.80 -24.30
N VAL A 238 -9.15 23.86 -24.27
CA VAL A 238 -9.74 24.46 -25.48
C VAL A 238 -9.70 25.99 -25.44
N ASP A 239 -9.37 26.60 -26.58
CA ASP A 239 -9.39 28.06 -26.74
C ASP A 239 -10.76 28.58 -27.26
N ARG A 240 -10.90 29.90 -27.35
CA ARG A 240 -12.15 30.56 -27.79
C ARG A 240 -12.48 30.30 -29.26
N GLN A 241 -11.53 29.81 -30.05
CA GLN A 241 -11.72 29.40 -31.44
C GLN A 241 -12.13 27.93 -31.56
N GLY A 242 -12.09 27.17 -30.46
CA GLY A 242 -12.42 25.75 -30.43
C GLY A 242 -11.24 24.84 -30.77
N ASN A 243 -10.00 25.34 -30.77
CA ASN A 243 -8.83 24.48 -30.94
C ASN A 243 -8.58 23.68 -29.66
N ILE A 244 -8.44 22.37 -29.80
CA ILE A 244 -8.22 21.44 -28.69
C ILE A 244 -6.71 21.18 -28.55
N TYR A 245 -6.23 21.24 -27.32
CA TYR A 245 -4.87 20.90 -26.91
C TYR A 245 -4.91 19.84 -25.83
N PHE A 246 -3.97 18.91 -25.84
CA PHE A 246 -3.95 17.78 -24.89
C PHE A 246 -2.53 17.19 -24.79
N ALA A 247 -2.33 16.30 -23.81
CA ALA A 247 -1.11 15.53 -23.67
C ALA A 247 -1.25 14.15 -24.36
N SER A 248 -0.20 13.71 -25.06
CA SER A 248 -0.13 12.38 -25.66
C SER A 248 1.25 11.75 -25.49
N ASP A 249 1.33 10.45 -25.25
CA ASP A 249 2.61 9.69 -25.34
C ASP A 249 2.92 9.18 -26.76
N GLU A 250 2.09 9.51 -27.76
CA GLU A 250 2.29 9.04 -29.13
C GLU A 250 3.61 9.54 -29.73
N GLY A 251 4.42 8.62 -30.23
CA GLY A 251 5.66 8.89 -30.94
C GLY A 251 6.90 9.08 -30.05
N THR A 252 6.76 9.33 -28.75
CA THR A 252 7.88 9.54 -27.82
C THR A 252 7.87 8.68 -26.56
N ASP A 253 6.78 7.96 -26.26
CA ASP A 253 6.60 7.21 -25.00
C ASP A 253 6.69 8.04 -23.71
N GLU A 254 6.67 9.36 -23.89
CA GLU A 254 6.68 10.43 -22.90
C GLU A 254 5.60 11.43 -23.30
N TYR A 255 4.88 11.98 -22.32
CA TYR A 255 3.76 12.88 -22.59
C TYR A 255 4.26 14.19 -23.20
N ASN A 256 3.80 14.50 -24.40
CA ASN A 256 4.10 15.73 -25.10
C ASN A 256 2.80 16.48 -25.43
N LEU A 257 2.92 17.76 -25.82
CA LEU A 257 1.79 18.61 -26.15
C LEU A 257 1.33 18.34 -27.59
N PHE A 258 0.04 18.14 -27.78
CA PHE A 258 -0.60 17.87 -29.07
C PHE A 258 -1.78 18.79 -29.31
N THR A 259 -2.15 18.91 -30.59
CA THR A 259 -3.37 19.57 -31.06
C THR A 259 -3.92 18.85 -32.30
N PHE A 260 -5.05 19.31 -32.84
CA PHE A 260 -5.56 18.88 -34.14
C PHE A 260 -5.28 19.93 -35.22
N ARG A 261 -4.61 19.55 -36.31
CA ARG A 261 -4.44 20.37 -37.52
C ARG A 261 -5.19 19.70 -38.67
N ASN A 262 -6.19 20.39 -39.25
CA ASN A 262 -7.04 19.84 -40.31
C ASN A 262 -7.68 18.48 -39.94
N GLY A 263 -8.14 18.35 -38.69
CA GLY A 263 -8.75 17.12 -38.17
C GLY A 263 -7.77 15.97 -37.88
N LYS A 264 -6.46 16.19 -38.01
CA LYS A 264 -5.43 15.19 -37.69
C LYS A 264 -4.63 15.60 -36.47
N LYS A 265 -4.29 14.62 -35.63
CA LYS A 265 -3.42 14.81 -34.46
C LYS A 265 -2.04 15.29 -34.90
N ALA A 266 -1.50 16.30 -34.21
CA ALA A 266 -0.21 16.93 -34.51
C ALA A 266 0.54 17.28 -33.23
N ALA A 267 1.78 16.79 -33.10
CA ALA A 267 2.67 17.12 -32.00
C ALA A 267 3.13 18.58 -32.08
N LEU A 268 3.09 19.29 -30.94
CA LEU A 268 3.63 20.64 -30.76
C LEU A 268 4.97 20.62 -30.03
N THR A 269 5.26 19.56 -29.28
CA THR A 269 6.55 19.35 -28.59
C THR A 269 7.05 17.92 -28.75
N GLN A 270 8.35 17.70 -28.50
CA GLN A 270 9.02 16.39 -28.56
C GLN A 270 10.08 16.28 -27.45
N PHE A 271 9.71 16.59 -26.22
CA PHE A 271 10.58 16.43 -25.06
C PHE A 271 10.85 14.96 -24.75
N LYS A 272 11.98 14.71 -24.10
CA LYS A 272 12.36 13.39 -23.57
C LYS A 272 11.81 13.14 -22.16
N GLU A 273 11.06 14.11 -21.64
CA GLU A 273 10.43 14.10 -20.33
C GLU A 273 8.95 14.43 -20.50
N SER A 274 8.08 13.66 -19.85
CA SER A 274 6.65 13.92 -19.81
C SER A 274 6.30 15.32 -19.29
N ILE A 275 5.44 16.02 -20.02
CA ILE A 275 4.70 17.17 -19.53
C ILE A 275 3.53 16.73 -18.64
N LYS A 276 2.98 17.65 -17.83
CA LYS A 276 1.71 17.44 -17.11
C LYS A 276 0.77 18.63 -17.24
N ARG A 277 -0.54 18.33 -17.29
CA ARG A 277 -1.66 19.27 -17.16
C ARG A 277 -1.54 20.53 -18.04
N PRO A 278 -1.50 20.37 -19.38
CA PRO A 278 -1.48 21.53 -20.27
C PRO A 278 -2.77 22.36 -20.16
N SER A 279 -2.64 23.68 -20.20
CA SER A 279 -3.77 24.63 -20.13
C SER A 279 -3.54 25.80 -21.09
N VAL A 280 -4.49 26.02 -22.01
CA VAL A 280 -4.42 27.10 -23.01
C VAL A 280 -5.08 28.39 -22.51
N SER A 281 -4.54 29.55 -22.88
CA SER A 281 -5.22 30.84 -22.70
C SER A 281 -6.46 30.94 -23.58
N ALA A 282 -7.48 31.68 -23.14
CA ALA A 282 -8.74 31.80 -23.90
C ALA A 282 -8.52 32.37 -25.31
N ASP A 283 -7.55 33.26 -25.50
CA ASP A 283 -7.18 33.82 -26.79
C ASP A 283 -6.35 32.89 -27.70
N GLY A 284 -6.00 31.69 -27.21
CA GLY A 284 -5.22 30.69 -27.94
C GLY A 284 -3.75 31.04 -28.15
N SER A 285 -3.23 32.10 -27.53
CA SER A 285 -1.86 32.58 -27.78
C SER A 285 -0.79 31.77 -27.06
N LYS A 286 -1.08 31.25 -25.86
CA LYS A 286 -0.13 30.58 -24.97
C LYS A 286 -0.72 29.33 -24.34
N ILE A 287 0.12 28.32 -24.10
CA ILE A 287 -0.21 27.09 -23.39
C ILE A 287 0.79 26.90 -22.27
N VAL A 288 0.34 26.76 -21.03
CA VAL A 288 1.19 26.44 -19.88
C VAL A 288 1.12 24.96 -19.55
N PHE A 289 2.23 24.36 -19.12
CA PHE A 289 2.29 22.98 -18.65
C PHE A 289 3.41 22.80 -17.62
N GLU A 290 3.33 21.72 -16.85
CA GLU A 290 4.40 21.26 -15.96
C GLU A 290 5.39 20.41 -16.75
N LYS A 291 6.69 20.53 -16.48
CA LYS A 291 7.73 19.57 -16.90
C LYS A 291 8.85 19.61 -15.86
N ASP A 292 9.32 18.44 -15.42
CA ASP A 292 10.39 18.34 -14.41
C ASP A 292 10.11 19.16 -13.14
N TYR A 293 8.84 19.14 -12.70
CA TYR A 293 8.32 19.89 -11.54
C TYR A 293 8.40 21.42 -11.66
N GLN A 294 8.60 21.93 -12.87
CA GLN A 294 8.69 23.35 -13.19
C GLN A 294 7.63 23.73 -14.23
N LEU A 295 7.36 25.02 -14.39
CA LEU A 295 6.38 25.51 -15.35
C LEU A 295 7.05 25.99 -16.64
N TYR A 296 6.42 25.68 -17.77
CA TYR A 296 6.85 26.07 -19.11
C TYR A 296 5.66 26.63 -19.89
N ILE A 297 5.94 27.54 -20.81
CA ILE A 297 4.94 28.15 -21.69
C ILE A 297 5.30 27.89 -23.14
N TYR A 298 4.37 27.33 -23.91
CA TYR A 298 4.44 27.23 -25.35
C TYR A 298 3.66 28.39 -25.98
N ASN A 299 4.36 29.20 -26.77
CA ASN A 299 3.74 30.23 -27.61
C ASN A 299 3.26 29.60 -28.92
N VAL A 300 1.95 29.66 -29.17
CA VAL A 300 1.31 28.96 -30.30
C VAL A 300 1.72 29.54 -31.65
N LYS A 301 1.84 30.87 -31.73
CA LYS A 301 2.21 31.58 -32.96
C LYS A 301 3.67 31.31 -33.34
N ASP A 302 4.57 31.43 -32.38
CA ASP A 302 6.02 31.33 -32.60
C ASP A 302 6.51 29.87 -32.54
N GLN A 303 5.66 28.94 -32.11
CA GLN A 303 5.95 27.51 -31.93
C GLN A 303 7.17 27.28 -31.04
N LYS A 304 7.30 28.08 -29.98
CA LYS A 304 8.46 28.10 -29.10
C LYS A 304 8.05 27.91 -27.64
N THR A 305 8.77 27.03 -26.95
CA THR A 305 8.67 26.89 -25.49
C THR A 305 9.66 27.81 -24.78
N THR A 306 9.21 28.51 -23.75
CA THR A 306 10.02 29.27 -22.81
C THR A 306 9.77 28.80 -21.38
N GLN A 307 10.75 29.01 -20.51
CA GLN A 307 10.60 28.79 -19.07
C GLN A 307 10.55 30.17 -18.38
N PRO A 308 9.40 30.58 -17.81
CA PRO A 308 9.33 31.83 -17.06
C PRO A 308 10.23 31.76 -15.83
N SER A 309 10.99 32.83 -15.57
CA SER A 309 11.82 32.92 -14.37
C SER A 309 10.98 33.37 -13.17
N ILE A 310 10.57 32.43 -12.33
CA ILE A 310 9.66 32.70 -11.21
C ILE A 310 10.46 32.94 -9.93
N GLN A 311 10.19 34.06 -9.26
CA GLN A 311 10.79 34.40 -7.97
C GLN A 311 9.77 34.15 -6.85
N LEU A 312 10.06 33.18 -5.98
CA LEU A 312 9.24 32.79 -4.83
C LEU A 312 10.02 32.97 -3.53
N ALA A 313 9.33 33.36 -2.47
CA ALA A 313 9.86 33.29 -1.12
C ALA A 313 9.56 31.89 -0.54
N ARG A 314 10.59 31.05 -0.38
CA ARG A 314 10.45 29.70 0.16
C ARG A 314 10.59 29.67 1.68
N ASN A 315 9.67 29.01 2.37
CA ASN A 315 9.80 28.72 3.80
C ASN A 315 10.18 27.26 4.01
N SER A 316 11.48 26.96 4.14
CA SER A 316 11.93 25.58 4.38
C SER A 316 11.65 25.17 5.82
N VAL A 317 10.79 24.17 6.00
CA VAL A 317 10.33 23.70 7.32
C VAL A 317 10.74 22.27 7.65
N LEU A 318 11.00 21.41 6.66
CA LEU A 318 11.35 20.00 6.90
C LEU A 318 12.70 19.81 7.59
N GLY A 319 13.66 20.69 7.31
CA GLY A 319 14.99 20.67 7.93
C GLY A 319 15.00 21.06 9.41
N LYS A 320 13.85 21.52 9.95
CA LYS A 320 13.74 21.84 11.38
C LYS A 320 13.59 20.54 12.17
N SER A 321 14.28 20.48 13.30
CA SER A 321 14.16 19.37 14.24
C SER A 321 12.72 19.25 14.76
N LYS A 322 12.07 18.12 14.47
CA LYS A 322 10.77 17.75 15.03
C LYS A 322 10.97 16.80 16.20
N GLU A 323 10.21 17.01 17.28
CA GLU A 323 10.22 16.13 18.46
C GLU A 323 9.35 14.90 18.24
N PHE A 324 9.85 13.75 18.69
CA PHE A 324 9.18 12.45 18.69
C PHE A 324 9.34 11.81 20.07
N ASP A 325 8.41 10.95 20.45
CA ASP A 325 8.46 10.18 21.69
C ASP A 325 8.63 8.69 21.36
N VAL A 326 9.46 7.99 22.14
CA VAL A 326 9.64 6.54 22.03
C VAL A 326 8.43 5.75 22.56
N ASN A 327 7.60 6.37 23.41
CA ASN A 327 6.44 5.72 24.01
C ASN A 327 5.49 5.19 22.92
N THR A 328 5.16 3.89 22.98
CA THR A 328 4.33 3.18 21.98
C THR A 328 4.89 3.14 20.55
N ALA A 329 6.16 3.50 20.34
CA ALA A 329 6.79 3.58 19.02
C ALA A 329 8.07 2.73 18.91
N ILE A 330 8.23 1.70 19.75
CA ILE A 330 9.37 0.78 19.69
C ILE A 330 9.09 -0.32 18.67
N SER A 331 9.97 -0.49 17.68
CA SER A 331 9.79 -1.48 16.61
C SER A 331 10.61 -2.76 16.81
N TYR A 332 11.68 -2.69 17.62
CA TYR A 332 12.54 -3.84 17.91
C TYR A 332 13.26 -3.61 19.24
N PHE A 333 13.55 -4.67 20.00
CA PHE A 333 14.45 -4.58 21.15
C PHE A 333 15.21 -5.88 21.43
N ASP A 334 16.25 -5.75 22.25
CA ASP A 334 17.02 -6.86 22.80
C ASP A 334 17.55 -6.53 24.22
N VAL A 335 17.82 -7.56 25.02
CA VAL A 335 18.26 -7.45 26.42
C VAL A 335 19.70 -7.95 26.55
N SER A 336 20.53 -7.24 27.32
CA SER A 336 21.93 -7.61 27.51
C SER A 336 22.06 -8.97 28.22
N PRO A 337 23.10 -9.78 27.94
CA PRO A 337 23.30 -11.08 28.58
C PRO A 337 23.31 -11.06 30.12
N ASP A 338 23.77 -9.97 30.74
CA ASP A 338 23.72 -9.78 32.19
C ASP A 338 22.33 -9.42 32.76
N GLY A 339 21.33 -9.24 31.90
CA GLY A 339 19.95 -8.91 32.25
C GLY A 339 19.74 -7.51 32.85
N LYS A 340 20.73 -6.61 32.72
CA LYS A 340 20.71 -5.28 33.37
C LYS A 340 20.36 -4.13 32.44
N LYS A 341 20.48 -4.32 31.12
CA LYS A 341 20.30 -3.28 30.11
C LYS A 341 19.44 -3.81 28.97
N MET A 342 18.84 -2.89 28.23
CA MET A 342 18.17 -3.18 26.97
C MET A 342 18.61 -2.19 25.91
N ALA A 343 18.60 -2.63 24.66
CA ALA A 343 18.75 -1.79 23.49
C ALA A 343 17.48 -1.91 22.66
N PHE A 344 17.02 -0.82 22.07
CA PHE A 344 15.79 -0.83 21.29
C PHE A 344 15.83 0.16 20.13
N ILE A 345 15.00 -0.11 19.12
CA ILE A 345 14.81 0.72 17.94
C ILE A 345 13.48 1.45 18.07
N SER A 346 13.50 2.76 17.88
CA SER A 346 12.29 3.58 17.72
C SER A 346 12.49 4.57 16.59
N ARG A 347 11.55 4.60 15.64
CA ARG A 347 11.61 5.42 14.41
C ARG A 347 12.98 5.38 13.71
N GLY A 348 13.55 4.18 13.58
CA GLY A 348 14.83 3.98 12.89
C GLY A 348 16.07 4.39 13.68
N GLU A 349 15.96 4.76 14.94
CA GLU A 349 17.08 5.20 15.79
C GLU A 349 17.38 4.17 16.87
N VAL A 350 18.66 4.02 17.24
CA VAL A 350 19.11 3.08 18.27
C VAL A 350 19.14 3.76 19.64
N PHE A 351 18.53 3.14 20.64
CA PHE A 351 18.53 3.58 22.03
C PHE A 351 19.06 2.49 22.95
N VAL A 352 19.62 2.90 24.08
CA VAL A 352 20.04 2.01 25.17
C VAL A 352 19.41 2.50 26.47
N SER A 353 18.95 1.57 27.30
CA SER A 353 18.44 1.85 28.63
C SER A 353 18.84 0.82 29.67
N ASP A 354 18.67 1.13 30.96
CA ASP A 354 18.63 0.11 32.00
C ASP A 354 17.37 -0.76 31.83
N ILE A 355 17.35 -1.94 32.45
CA ILE A 355 16.26 -2.90 32.27
C ILE A 355 14.89 -2.42 32.80
N GLU A 356 14.86 -1.37 33.64
CA GLU A 356 13.61 -0.76 34.11
C GLU A 356 13.12 0.39 33.21
N GLY A 357 13.87 0.77 32.17
CA GLY A 357 13.48 1.84 31.23
C GLY A 357 13.61 3.26 31.78
N LYS A 358 14.32 3.45 32.90
CA LYS A 358 14.40 4.73 33.62
C LYS A 358 15.50 5.64 33.10
N PHE A 359 16.60 5.07 32.63
CA PHE A 359 17.77 5.79 32.15
C PHE A 359 17.94 5.49 30.67
N VAL A 360 17.39 6.33 29.80
CA VAL A 360 17.41 6.14 28.35
C VAL A 360 18.42 7.06 27.70
N ARG A 361 19.15 6.57 26.71
CA ARG A 361 20.05 7.36 25.87
C ARG A 361 19.87 7.00 24.39
N LYS A 362 19.63 8.01 23.55
CA LYS A 362 19.75 7.90 22.08
C LYS A 362 21.22 7.76 21.68
N MET A 363 21.53 6.78 20.84
CA MET A 363 22.86 6.61 20.28
C MET A 363 23.07 7.56 19.08
N PRO A 364 24.27 8.16 18.89
CA PRO A 364 24.55 9.02 17.74
C PRO A 364 24.32 8.30 16.40
N GLY A 365 23.47 8.85 15.53
CA GLY A 365 23.15 8.31 14.20
C GLY A 365 23.58 9.24 13.06
N ASN A 366 23.38 8.80 11.81
CA ASN A 366 23.72 9.53 10.57
C ASN A 366 22.50 9.81 9.67
N GLY A 367 21.27 9.61 10.19
CA GLY A 367 20.03 9.80 9.42
C GLY A 367 19.50 8.53 8.73
N GLU A 368 20.31 7.48 8.61
CA GLU A 368 19.88 6.18 8.08
C GLU A 368 19.01 5.42 9.09
N ARG A 369 18.20 4.46 8.61
CA ARG A 369 17.23 3.71 9.42
C ARG A 369 17.87 2.44 10.00
N ALA A 370 17.92 2.35 11.32
CA ALA A 370 18.17 1.10 12.03
C ALA A 370 16.88 0.26 12.15
N MET A 371 16.99 -1.08 12.11
CA MET A 371 15.80 -1.95 12.09
C MET A 371 15.86 -3.06 13.14
N GLU A 372 17.03 -3.65 13.35
CA GLU A 372 17.28 -4.69 14.34
C GLU A 372 18.47 -4.30 15.24
N VAL A 373 18.49 -4.79 16.48
CA VAL A 373 19.63 -4.62 17.40
C VAL A 373 19.79 -5.85 18.28
N LYS A 374 21.03 -6.29 18.48
CA LYS A 374 21.42 -7.42 19.34
C LYS A 374 22.59 -7.05 20.25
N TRP A 375 22.59 -7.55 21.48
CA TRP A 375 23.73 -7.46 22.39
C TRP A 375 24.74 -8.56 22.14
N LEU A 376 26.02 -8.21 22.20
CA LEU A 376 27.11 -9.19 22.18
C LEU A 376 27.50 -9.62 23.60
N LYS A 377 28.33 -10.68 23.66
CA LYS A 377 28.74 -11.39 24.88
C LYS A 377 29.35 -10.51 25.97
N ASP A 378 29.97 -9.39 25.60
CA ASP A 378 30.68 -8.48 26.50
C ASP A 378 29.76 -7.53 27.30
N ASN A 379 28.45 -7.54 27.02
CA ASN A 379 27.45 -6.60 27.58
C ASN A 379 27.73 -5.12 27.26
N LYS A 380 28.57 -4.85 26.26
CA LYS A 380 29.03 -3.50 25.88
C LYS A 380 28.86 -3.22 24.40
N THR A 381 28.93 -4.23 23.55
CA THR A 381 28.87 -4.06 22.10
C THR A 381 27.47 -4.41 21.59
N LEU A 382 26.94 -3.56 20.69
CA LEU A 382 25.72 -3.79 19.95
C LEU A 382 26.06 -4.17 18.51
N LEU A 383 25.42 -5.21 17.98
CA LEU A 383 25.28 -5.49 16.55
C LEU A 383 23.90 -4.97 16.13
N PHE A 384 23.81 -4.20 15.05
CA PHE A 384 22.53 -3.67 14.57
C PHE A 384 22.49 -3.61 13.06
N SER A 385 21.28 -3.75 12.48
CA SER A 385 21.07 -3.46 11.05
C SER A 385 20.81 -1.98 10.86
N GLN A 386 21.33 -1.43 9.76
CA GLN A 386 21.05 -0.07 9.33
C GLN A 386 21.03 0.01 7.81
N THR A 387 20.21 0.91 7.25
CA THR A 387 20.24 1.19 5.80
C THR A 387 21.57 1.83 5.39
N HIS A 388 22.07 1.38 4.24
CA HIS A 388 23.25 1.91 3.56
C HIS A 388 22.96 1.91 2.07
N LYS A 389 22.85 3.09 1.45
CA LYS A 389 22.38 3.26 0.06
C LYS A 389 20.99 2.63 -0.18
N GLY A 390 20.15 2.60 0.85
CA GLY A 390 18.82 1.97 0.81
C GLY A 390 18.77 0.50 1.22
N TYR A 391 19.91 -0.20 1.29
CA TYR A 391 19.96 -1.63 1.65
C TYR A 391 20.34 -1.87 3.11
N GLN A 392 19.75 -2.88 3.74
CA GLN A 392 20.04 -3.24 5.12
C GLN A 392 21.41 -3.94 5.25
N ASN A 393 22.28 -3.41 6.11
CA ASN A 393 23.62 -3.92 6.36
C ASN A 393 23.93 -3.98 7.85
N TRP A 394 24.93 -4.78 8.23
CA TRP A 394 25.32 -5.01 9.63
C TRP A 394 26.39 -4.04 10.10
N PHE A 395 26.17 -3.45 11.28
CA PHE A 395 27.05 -2.50 11.93
C PHE A 395 27.24 -2.86 13.40
N THR A 396 28.34 -2.41 14.01
CA THR A 396 28.53 -2.47 15.46
C THR A 396 28.89 -1.14 16.07
N ARG A 397 28.57 -0.99 17.35
CA ARG A 397 29.02 0.13 18.20
C ARG A 397 29.06 -0.24 19.68
N ASN A 398 29.73 0.58 20.49
CA ASN A 398 29.58 0.50 21.94
C ASN A 398 28.23 1.06 22.40
N ALA A 399 27.59 0.36 23.34
CA ALA A 399 26.29 0.70 23.92
C ALA A 399 26.33 1.91 24.86
N ASP A 400 27.52 2.30 25.34
CA ASP A 400 27.74 3.54 26.09
C ASP A 400 27.88 4.77 25.17
N GLY A 401 27.74 4.59 23.85
CA GLY A 401 27.84 5.65 22.85
C GLY A 401 29.27 6.14 22.58
N THR A 402 30.29 5.52 23.17
CA THR A 402 31.70 5.83 22.88
C THR A 402 32.17 5.13 21.59
N GLY A 403 33.28 5.62 21.01
CA GLY A 403 33.85 5.06 19.80
C GLY A 403 33.08 5.40 18.51
N VAL A 404 33.50 4.80 17.41
CA VAL A 404 32.91 4.99 16.08
C VAL A 404 32.05 3.79 15.69
N VAL A 405 30.99 4.04 14.92
CA VAL A 405 30.20 2.98 14.30
C VAL A 405 31.07 2.27 13.27
N LYS A 406 31.12 0.93 13.31
CA LYS A 406 31.85 0.10 12.35
C LYS A 406 30.88 -0.68 11.48
N GLN A 407 30.98 -0.49 10.16
CA GLN A 407 30.23 -1.25 9.16
C GLN A 407 30.95 -2.57 8.87
N HIS A 408 30.21 -3.68 8.80
CA HIS A 408 30.76 -5.02 8.54
C HIS A 408 30.32 -5.61 7.21
N THR A 409 29.15 -5.21 6.70
CA THR A 409 28.68 -5.58 5.36
C THR A 409 28.34 -4.34 4.55
N SER A 410 28.40 -4.44 3.23
CA SER A 410 28.13 -3.36 2.27
C SER A 410 27.40 -3.90 1.05
N ASP A 411 26.52 -4.88 1.28
CA ASP A 411 25.83 -5.60 0.23
C ASP A 411 24.74 -4.72 -0.39
N LEU A 412 24.54 -4.85 -1.70
CA LEU A 412 23.43 -4.26 -2.44
C LEU A 412 22.22 -5.21 -2.44
N ARG A 413 21.87 -5.67 -1.24
CA ARG A 413 20.73 -6.54 -0.92
C ARG A 413 20.46 -6.44 0.57
N ASN A 414 19.24 -6.77 1.00
CA ASN A 414 18.86 -6.63 2.40
C ASN A 414 19.37 -7.82 3.23
N ASN A 415 20.20 -7.51 4.23
CA ASN A 415 20.61 -8.42 5.30
C ASN A 415 19.67 -8.25 6.50
N ARG A 416 18.98 -9.33 6.89
CA ARG A 416 17.85 -9.27 7.84
C ARG A 416 17.73 -10.53 8.70
N ASP A 417 16.89 -10.46 9.73
CA ASP A 417 16.46 -11.58 10.56
C ASP A 417 17.63 -12.27 11.27
N VAL A 418 18.46 -11.49 11.99
CA VAL A 418 19.65 -12.02 12.64
C VAL A 418 19.35 -12.72 13.96
N VAL A 419 19.86 -13.94 14.10
CA VAL A 419 19.78 -14.75 15.31
C VAL A 419 21.18 -15.15 15.76
N LEU A 420 21.47 -15.01 17.06
CA LEU A 420 22.76 -15.39 17.65
C LEU A 420 22.65 -16.79 18.28
N ASN A 421 23.73 -17.56 18.26
CA ASN A 421 23.78 -18.83 19.01
C ASN A 421 23.88 -18.58 20.53
N LYS A 422 23.61 -19.61 21.33
CA LYS A 422 23.62 -19.55 22.80
C LYS A 422 24.93 -19.04 23.40
N GLU A 423 26.07 -19.38 22.80
CA GLU A 423 27.40 -18.98 23.27
C GLU A 423 27.78 -17.54 22.88
N LEU A 424 26.96 -16.90 22.02
CA LEU A 424 27.17 -15.58 21.43
C LEU A 424 28.51 -15.48 20.69
N THR A 425 28.82 -16.52 19.91
CA THR A 425 30.05 -16.62 19.09
C THR A 425 29.77 -16.59 17.59
N LYS A 426 28.55 -16.93 17.18
CA LYS A 426 28.11 -16.97 15.79
C LYS A 426 26.73 -16.32 15.65
N ALA A 427 26.45 -15.78 14.46
CA ALA A 427 25.13 -15.34 14.05
C ALA A 427 24.72 -16.01 12.74
N VAL A 428 23.42 -16.22 12.56
CA VAL A 428 22.81 -16.62 11.30
C VAL A 428 21.78 -15.58 10.87
N TYR A 429 21.68 -15.30 9.58
CA TYR A 429 20.77 -14.30 9.04
C TYR A 429 20.48 -14.57 7.55
N LEU A 430 19.45 -13.90 7.01
CA LEU A 430 19.08 -14.00 5.60
C LEU A 430 19.67 -12.82 4.81
N SER A 431 20.16 -13.07 3.60
CA SER A 431 20.70 -12.05 2.70
C SER A 431 20.06 -12.13 1.32
N GLY A 432 19.43 -11.04 0.91
CA GLY A 432 18.76 -10.98 -0.38
C GLY A 432 17.58 -11.95 -0.50
N ARG A 433 17.35 -12.40 -1.72
CA ARG A 433 16.28 -13.36 -2.07
C ARG A 433 16.74 -14.82 -2.07
N ASP A 434 18.03 -15.07 -1.80
CA ASP A 434 18.64 -16.34 -2.16
C ASP A 434 19.66 -16.93 -1.17
N GLU A 435 19.98 -16.29 -0.05
CA GLU A 435 21.08 -16.76 0.80
C GLU A 435 20.74 -16.82 2.30
N VAL A 436 21.16 -17.92 2.94
CA VAL A 436 21.35 -18.04 4.39
C VAL A 436 22.84 -17.89 4.69
N ARG A 437 23.18 -16.97 5.58
CA ARG A 437 24.57 -16.63 5.91
C ARG A 437 24.91 -16.86 7.37
N LEU A 438 26.13 -17.30 7.61
CA LEU A 438 26.74 -17.45 8.93
C LEU A 438 27.78 -16.34 9.13
N MET A 439 27.76 -15.70 10.29
CA MET A 439 28.74 -14.69 10.70
C MET A 439 29.48 -15.14 11.96
N ASP A 440 30.81 -15.06 11.94
CA ASP A 440 31.64 -15.18 13.14
C ASP A 440 31.62 -13.85 13.91
N LEU A 441 31.19 -13.84 15.17
CA LEU A 441 31.00 -12.59 15.94
C LEU A 441 32.30 -12.01 16.51
N SER A 442 33.42 -12.74 16.44
CA SER A 442 34.72 -12.22 16.87
C SER A 442 35.39 -11.38 15.79
N SER A 443 35.24 -11.80 14.53
CA SER A 443 35.84 -11.19 13.35
C SER A 443 34.84 -10.40 12.50
N PHE A 444 33.54 -10.67 12.66
CA PHE A 444 32.43 -10.22 11.81
C PHE A 444 32.51 -10.69 10.36
N LYS A 445 33.32 -11.73 10.09
CA LYS A 445 33.37 -12.35 8.76
C LYS A 445 32.07 -13.11 8.51
N SER A 446 31.39 -12.77 7.42
CA SER A 446 30.17 -13.44 6.94
C SER A 446 30.47 -14.38 5.78
N SER A 447 29.80 -15.53 5.73
CA SER A 447 29.89 -16.53 4.67
C SER A 447 28.53 -17.16 4.37
N VAL A 448 28.26 -17.43 3.09
CA VAL A 448 27.08 -18.18 2.64
C VAL A 448 27.21 -19.63 3.08
N ILE A 449 26.17 -20.16 3.74
CA ILE A 449 26.07 -21.58 4.10
C ILE A 449 25.02 -22.32 3.28
N VAL A 450 23.98 -21.61 2.81
CA VAL A 450 22.96 -22.14 1.91
C VAL A 450 22.63 -21.09 0.86
N LYS A 451 22.47 -21.54 -0.39
CA LYS A 451 21.87 -20.77 -1.49
C LYS A 451 20.64 -21.51 -2.01
N ASP A 452 19.47 -20.91 -1.86
CA ASP A 452 18.17 -21.52 -2.20
C ASP A 452 17.13 -20.42 -2.50
N GLU A 453 15.90 -20.78 -2.86
CA GLU A 453 14.80 -19.84 -3.05
C GLU A 453 14.23 -19.39 -1.69
N ILE A 454 14.74 -18.27 -1.17
CA ILE A 454 14.31 -17.70 0.11
C ILE A 454 13.26 -16.60 -0.11
N TRP A 455 13.29 -15.85 -1.22
CA TRP A 455 12.60 -14.56 -1.40
C TRP A 455 13.13 -13.48 -0.43
N ALA A 456 12.98 -12.19 -0.76
CA ALA A 456 13.62 -11.12 0.04
C ALA A 456 12.75 -10.59 1.20
N PHE A 457 11.54 -11.13 1.39
CA PHE A 457 10.60 -10.76 2.45
C PHE A 457 9.64 -11.94 2.73
N GLN A 458 8.78 -11.83 3.76
CA GLN A 458 7.79 -12.88 4.14
C GLN A 458 8.39 -14.26 4.45
N ASN A 459 9.55 -14.27 5.13
CA ASN A 459 10.27 -15.48 5.51
C ASN A 459 10.22 -15.76 7.00
N SER A 460 10.41 -17.02 7.36
CA SER A 460 10.72 -17.40 8.73
C SER A 460 12.17 -17.04 9.06
N SER A 461 12.42 -16.50 10.26
CA SER A 461 13.78 -16.21 10.70
C SER A 461 14.60 -17.51 10.85
N PRO A 462 15.86 -17.56 10.40
CA PRO A 462 16.72 -18.72 10.61
C PRO A 462 17.11 -18.83 12.08
N SER A 463 17.40 -20.04 12.57
CA SER A 463 17.77 -20.24 13.98
C SER A 463 18.78 -21.38 14.17
N PHE A 464 19.56 -21.31 15.24
CA PHE A 464 20.46 -22.39 15.63
C PHE A 464 19.71 -23.46 16.44
N SER A 465 20.10 -24.72 16.27
CA SER A 465 19.74 -25.77 17.21
C SER A 465 20.29 -25.49 18.62
N PRO A 466 19.70 -26.03 19.70
CA PRO A 466 20.14 -25.78 21.07
C PRO A 466 21.61 -26.12 21.35
N ASP A 467 22.19 -27.03 20.59
CA ASP A 467 23.58 -27.47 20.65
C ASP A 467 24.53 -26.71 19.69
N GLY A 468 23.97 -25.84 18.84
CA GLY A 468 24.70 -25.02 17.88
C GLY A 468 25.24 -25.74 16.64
N ASN A 469 24.85 -27.00 16.41
CA ASN A 469 25.36 -27.81 15.29
C ASN A 469 24.54 -27.69 13.99
N TYR A 470 23.27 -27.29 14.09
CA TYR A 470 22.36 -27.14 12.94
C TYR A 470 21.83 -25.71 12.83
N VAL A 471 21.51 -25.31 11.61
CA VAL A 471 20.74 -24.12 11.27
C VAL A 471 19.39 -24.54 10.68
N LEU A 472 18.30 -24.11 11.28
CA LEU A 472 16.92 -24.27 10.83
C LEU A 472 16.50 -23.04 10.03
N PHE A 473 15.86 -23.25 8.88
CA PHE A 473 15.37 -22.18 8.01
C PHE A 473 14.22 -22.68 7.13
N THR A 474 13.59 -21.79 6.36
CA THR A 474 12.58 -22.14 5.36
C THR A 474 13.02 -21.75 3.96
N ALA A 475 12.62 -22.53 2.95
CA ALA A 475 12.77 -22.18 1.53
C ALA A 475 11.45 -22.46 0.79
N ILE A 476 11.28 -21.84 -0.38
CA ILE A 476 10.04 -21.87 -1.14
C ILE A 476 10.04 -23.00 -2.17
N ARG A 477 8.93 -23.73 -2.26
CA ARG A 477 8.63 -24.73 -3.30
C ARG A 477 7.18 -24.53 -3.76
N ASN A 478 6.97 -24.25 -5.04
CA ASN A 478 5.62 -24.06 -5.62
C ASN A 478 4.75 -23.05 -4.81
N PHE A 479 5.31 -21.89 -4.45
CA PHE A 479 4.68 -20.85 -3.59
C PHE A 479 4.46 -21.23 -2.10
N GLU A 480 4.88 -22.42 -1.66
CA GLU A 480 4.71 -22.88 -0.29
C GLU A 480 6.07 -22.95 0.44
N GLN A 481 6.10 -22.71 1.76
CA GLN A 481 7.33 -22.88 2.55
C GLN A 481 7.52 -24.34 2.96
N ASP A 482 8.76 -24.82 2.85
CA ASP A 482 9.23 -26.05 3.47
C ASP A 482 10.28 -25.75 4.55
N ILE A 483 10.39 -26.63 5.54
CA ILE A 483 11.33 -26.51 6.66
C ILE A 483 12.61 -27.29 6.35
N PHE A 484 13.76 -26.66 6.50
CA PHE A 484 15.07 -27.24 6.23
C PHE A 484 16.00 -27.13 7.43
N VAL A 485 16.93 -28.08 7.53
CA VAL A 485 18.10 -27.98 8.42
C VAL A 485 19.39 -28.06 7.64
N HIS A 486 20.38 -27.27 8.06
CA HIS A 486 21.75 -27.31 7.55
C HIS A 486 22.71 -27.66 8.67
N ASN A 487 23.47 -28.75 8.49
CA ASN A 487 24.48 -29.21 9.45
C ASN A 487 25.80 -28.45 9.23
N LEU A 488 26.23 -27.70 10.24
CA LEU A 488 27.42 -26.82 10.15
C LEU A 488 28.75 -27.57 10.14
N SER A 489 28.77 -28.83 10.57
CA SER A 489 30.00 -29.63 10.66
C SER A 489 30.39 -30.27 9.33
N ASN A 490 29.40 -30.72 8.55
CA ASN A 490 29.61 -31.42 7.27
C ASN A 490 29.05 -30.66 6.06
N GLY A 491 28.30 -29.57 6.27
CA GLY A 491 27.72 -28.73 5.22
C GLY A 491 26.47 -29.32 4.54
N GLN A 492 25.88 -30.39 5.07
CA GLN A 492 24.72 -31.04 4.48
C GLN A 492 23.42 -30.27 4.81
N THR A 493 22.60 -30.01 3.78
CA THR A 493 21.25 -29.45 3.92
C THR A 493 20.20 -30.51 3.64
N THR A 494 19.17 -30.60 4.48
CA THR A 494 18.09 -31.59 4.37
C THR A 494 16.72 -30.90 4.48
N ASN A 495 15.79 -31.21 3.58
CA ASN A 495 14.37 -30.82 3.68
C ASN A 495 13.67 -31.76 4.66
N LEU A 496 13.04 -31.21 5.70
CA LEU A 496 12.36 -31.98 6.75
C LEU A 496 10.89 -32.26 6.44
N THR A 497 10.24 -31.44 5.63
CA THR A 497 8.78 -31.49 5.42
C THR A 497 8.39 -31.99 4.04
N ASN A 498 8.97 -31.40 2.98
CA ASN A 498 8.73 -31.76 1.59
C ASN A 498 7.24 -31.94 1.24
N THR A 499 6.43 -30.90 1.48
CA THR A 499 4.97 -30.97 1.28
C THR A 499 4.48 -30.04 0.15
N GLY A 500 3.21 -30.18 -0.23
CA GLY A 500 2.52 -29.27 -1.17
C GLY A 500 1.76 -28.14 -0.48
N VAL A 501 2.07 -27.85 0.78
CA VAL A 501 1.42 -26.85 1.63
C VAL A 501 2.46 -26.13 2.47
N THR A 502 2.17 -24.92 2.92
CA THR A 502 3.14 -24.14 3.71
C THR A 502 3.33 -24.73 5.10
N GLU A 503 4.59 -24.98 5.46
CA GLU A 503 5.09 -25.38 6.77
C GLU A 503 6.00 -24.24 7.29
N ALA A 504 5.46 -23.33 8.11
CA ALA A 504 6.09 -22.03 8.40
C ALA A 504 6.41 -21.79 9.88
N SER A 505 7.23 -20.76 10.13
CA SER A 505 7.66 -20.28 11.44
C SER A 505 8.22 -21.40 12.34
N PRO A 506 9.21 -22.19 11.87
CA PRO A 506 9.72 -23.32 12.64
C PRO A 506 10.55 -22.86 13.84
N TYR A 507 10.42 -23.57 14.97
CA TYR A 507 11.03 -23.20 16.25
C TYR A 507 11.55 -24.44 16.99
N TRP A 508 12.80 -24.42 17.44
CA TRP A 508 13.41 -25.52 18.20
C TRP A 508 12.83 -25.63 19.61
N SER A 509 12.56 -26.85 20.09
CA SER A 509 12.38 -27.07 21.52
C SER A 509 13.71 -26.80 22.26
N PRO A 510 13.67 -26.20 23.47
CA PRO A 510 14.90 -25.95 24.23
C PRO A 510 15.72 -27.21 24.57
N ASP A 511 15.08 -28.38 24.63
CA ASP A 511 15.73 -29.67 24.85
C ASP A 511 16.30 -30.34 23.58
N GLY A 512 16.06 -29.76 22.40
CA GLY A 512 16.58 -30.27 21.13
C GLY A 512 15.88 -31.51 20.59
N LYS A 513 14.72 -31.89 21.14
CA LYS A 513 13.98 -33.10 20.75
C LYS A 513 12.90 -32.86 19.69
N TYR A 514 12.44 -31.61 19.54
CA TYR A 514 11.30 -31.28 18.68
C TYR A 514 11.53 -30.00 17.86
N ILE A 515 10.85 -29.93 16.72
CA ILE A 515 10.62 -28.68 15.97
C ILE A 515 9.12 -28.39 15.99
N TYR A 516 8.74 -27.18 16.40
CA TYR A 516 7.37 -26.68 16.37
C TYR A 516 7.17 -25.77 15.16
N PHE A 517 6.02 -25.83 14.51
CA PHE A 517 5.73 -25.02 13.31
C PHE A 517 4.24 -24.83 13.10
N ALA A 518 3.86 -23.86 12.26
CA ALA A 518 2.48 -23.56 11.89
C ALA A 518 2.17 -24.10 10.48
N SER A 519 0.99 -24.71 10.32
CA SER A 519 0.61 -25.32 9.05
C SER A 519 -0.90 -25.53 8.89
N ASN A 520 -1.40 -25.44 7.65
CA ASN A 520 -2.63 -26.10 7.25
C ASN A 520 -2.27 -27.30 6.39
N ARG A 521 -2.17 -28.48 7.02
CA ARG A 521 -1.71 -29.71 6.37
C ARG A 521 -2.67 -30.28 5.32
N THR A 522 -3.78 -29.60 5.02
CA THR A 522 -4.81 -30.05 4.06
C THR A 522 -5.10 -29.06 2.94
N LYS A 523 -4.55 -27.84 3.00
CA LYS A 523 -4.83 -26.79 2.01
C LYS A 523 -3.60 -25.91 1.78
N PRO A 524 -3.20 -25.64 0.52
CA PRO A 524 -2.15 -24.69 0.19
C PRO A 524 -2.43 -23.29 0.76
N ALA A 525 -1.37 -22.55 1.06
CA ALA A 525 -1.49 -21.17 1.51
C ALA A 525 -1.73 -20.22 0.32
N TYR A 526 -1.06 -20.45 -0.81
CA TYR A 526 -1.31 -19.65 -2.00
C TYR A 526 -2.69 -19.98 -2.60
N PRO A 527 -3.44 -18.98 -3.11
CA PRO A 527 -3.17 -17.54 -3.12
C PRO A 527 -3.72 -16.77 -1.89
N THR A 528 -4.47 -17.42 -1.00
CA THR A 528 -5.24 -16.75 0.08
C THR A 528 -4.46 -16.44 1.36
N GLY A 529 -3.21 -16.89 1.44
CA GLY A 529 -2.49 -17.05 2.70
C GLY A 529 -2.96 -18.28 3.49
N MET A 530 -2.20 -18.63 4.53
CA MET A 530 -2.48 -19.78 5.37
C MET A 530 -3.69 -19.52 6.29
N GLN A 531 -4.83 -20.11 5.95
CA GLN A 531 -6.07 -20.08 6.76
C GLN A 531 -6.24 -21.38 7.53
N PHE A 532 -6.92 -21.34 8.69
CA PHE A 532 -7.23 -22.50 9.52
C PHE A 532 -6.01 -23.35 9.90
N SER A 533 -4.83 -22.72 10.02
CA SER A 533 -3.63 -23.40 10.45
C SER A 533 -3.64 -23.76 11.92
N SER A 534 -2.91 -24.82 12.26
CA SER A 534 -2.64 -25.28 13.63
C SER A 534 -1.15 -25.29 13.91
N ILE A 535 -0.78 -25.37 15.20
CA ILE A 535 0.61 -25.56 15.63
C ILE A 535 0.87 -27.05 15.79
N TYR A 536 1.91 -27.53 15.12
CA TYR A 536 2.38 -28.90 15.15
C TYR A 536 3.73 -28.98 15.85
N LYS A 537 4.03 -30.16 16.41
CA LYS A 537 5.37 -30.58 16.85
C LYS A 537 5.82 -31.77 16.02
N MET A 538 7.07 -31.75 15.55
CA MET A 538 7.77 -32.86 14.90
C MET A 538 8.81 -33.40 15.86
N ALA A 539 8.71 -34.68 16.24
CA ALA A 539 9.77 -35.33 17.02
C ALA A 539 10.94 -35.72 16.12
N LEU A 540 12.15 -35.35 16.53
CA LEU A 540 13.38 -35.55 15.75
C LEU A 540 13.94 -36.96 15.87
N GLU A 541 13.53 -37.68 16.91
CA GLU A 541 13.86 -39.08 17.14
C GLU A 541 12.57 -39.85 17.46
N ASN A 542 12.60 -41.18 17.31
CA ASN A 542 11.53 -42.06 17.77
C ASN A 542 11.63 -42.26 19.29
N ILE A 543 11.12 -41.28 20.05
CA ILE A 543 11.14 -41.24 21.51
C ILE A 543 9.75 -41.46 22.10
N ASP A 544 9.69 -42.17 23.22
CA ASP A 544 8.45 -42.33 24.00
C ASP A 544 8.37 -41.26 25.11
N GLU A 545 7.16 -41.04 25.62
CA GLU A 545 6.95 -40.19 26.79
C GLU A 545 7.56 -40.84 28.04
N PRO A 546 7.96 -40.05 29.06
CA PRO A 546 8.49 -40.61 30.30
C PRO A 546 7.51 -41.62 30.91
N TYR A 547 8.00 -42.79 31.36
CA TYR A 547 7.16 -43.77 32.04
C TYR A 547 6.93 -43.42 33.51
N ARG A 548 5.67 -43.58 33.98
CA ARG A 548 5.33 -43.41 35.40
C ARG A 548 6.17 -44.31 36.30
N GLN A 549 6.44 -45.55 35.85
CA GLN A 549 7.26 -46.51 36.58
C GLN A 549 8.71 -46.02 36.74
N SER A 550 9.32 -45.46 35.70
CA SER A 550 10.68 -44.93 35.80
C SER A 550 10.77 -43.76 36.79
N LYS A 551 9.76 -42.90 36.84
CA LYS A 551 9.67 -41.83 37.86
C LYS A 551 9.41 -42.37 39.27
N PHE A 552 8.64 -43.45 39.40
CA PHE A 552 8.44 -44.13 40.67
C PHE A 552 9.75 -44.76 41.17
N ASP A 553 10.49 -45.46 40.32
CA ASP A 553 11.77 -46.09 40.66
C ASP A 553 12.83 -45.05 41.06
N GLU A 554 12.78 -43.84 40.48
CA GLU A 554 13.62 -42.70 40.88
C GLU A 554 13.45 -42.28 42.35
N LEU A 555 12.28 -42.52 42.95
CA LEU A 555 12.02 -42.22 44.37
C LEU A 555 12.87 -43.07 45.34
N PHE A 556 13.36 -44.22 44.86
CA PHE A 556 14.12 -45.19 45.65
C PHE A 556 15.61 -45.24 45.29
N ARG A 557 16.07 -44.33 44.41
CA ARG A 557 17.50 -44.17 44.15
C ARG A 557 18.14 -43.45 45.34
N ASP A 558 19.06 -44.12 46.05
CA ASP A 558 19.84 -43.49 47.11
C ASP A 558 20.52 -42.21 46.60
N ALA A 559 20.24 -41.08 47.26
CA ALA A 559 20.95 -39.83 47.01
C ALA A 559 22.44 -40.06 47.29
N LYS A 560 23.25 -40.22 46.25
CA LYS A 560 24.70 -40.27 46.40
C LYS A 560 25.15 -38.99 47.14
N PRO A 561 25.89 -39.10 48.25
CA PRO A 561 26.45 -37.93 48.91
C PRO A 561 27.43 -37.25 47.94
N GLU A 562 27.28 -35.94 47.78
CA GLU A 562 28.38 -35.10 47.29
C GLU A 562 29.62 -35.41 48.12
N LYS A 563 30.70 -35.82 47.46
CA LYS A 563 32.01 -35.95 48.10
C LYS A 563 32.47 -34.58 48.56
N ASN A 564 32.23 -34.29 49.84
CA ASN A 564 32.98 -33.29 50.60
C ASN A 564 34.38 -33.85 50.86
N ASP A 565 35.37 -33.40 50.08
CA ASP A 565 36.77 -33.49 50.49
C ASP A 565 37.08 -32.29 51.39
N THR A 566 37.00 -32.52 52.71
CA THR A 566 37.43 -31.58 53.74
C THR A 566 38.88 -31.82 54.13
N THR A 567 39.75 -30.83 53.87
CA THR A 567 40.87 -30.51 54.77
C THR A 567 41.00 -29.00 54.96
N ASN A 568 40.93 -28.61 56.24
CA ASN A 568 40.94 -27.24 56.78
C ASN A 568 42.18 -26.41 56.39
N THR A 569 41.99 -25.11 56.14
CA THR A 569 42.52 -24.02 56.99
C THR A 569 41.85 -22.67 56.69
N LYS A 570 41.73 -21.86 57.74
CA LYS A 570 40.97 -20.60 57.88
C LYS A 570 41.47 -19.49 56.94
N ASP A 571 40.55 -18.74 56.30
CA ASP A 571 40.52 -17.28 56.40
C ASP A 571 39.23 -16.63 55.88
N LYS A 572 38.89 -15.47 56.45
CA LYS A 572 37.68 -14.67 56.19
C LYS A 572 37.84 -13.78 54.93
N ASN A 573 36.70 -13.46 54.30
CA ASN A 573 36.46 -12.50 53.20
C ASN A 573 36.63 -12.98 51.75
N ALA A 574 35.54 -13.48 51.15
CA ALA A 574 35.24 -13.30 49.73
C ALA A 574 33.73 -13.44 49.45
N LYS A 575 33.19 -12.54 48.61
CA LYS A 575 31.80 -12.54 48.11
C LYS A 575 31.46 -13.88 47.44
N LYS A 576 30.29 -14.44 47.80
CA LYS A 576 29.66 -15.56 47.08
C LYS A 576 29.31 -15.14 45.65
N THR A 577 29.99 -15.71 44.67
CA THR A 577 29.54 -15.79 43.28
C THR A 577 28.57 -16.97 43.18
N PRO A 578 27.40 -16.86 42.52
CA PRO A 578 26.53 -18.00 42.30
C PRO A 578 27.20 -19.01 41.37
N SER A 579 27.31 -20.25 41.81
CA SER A 579 27.77 -21.39 41.03
C SER A 579 26.80 -21.64 39.86
N ALA A 580 27.34 -21.70 38.64
CA ALA A 580 26.62 -22.16 37.47
C ALA A 580 26.21 -23.62 37.67
N ALA A 581 24.94 -23.93 37.40
CA ALA A 581 24.46 -25.29 37.32
C ALA A 581 25.13 -25.98 36.11
N GLU A 582 25.66 -27.18 36.34
CA GLU A 582 26.26 -28.03 35.31
C GLU A 582 25.27 -28.26 34.16
N THR A 583 25.58 -27.70 33.00
CA THR A 583 24.80 -27.89 31.78
C THR A 583 25.30 -29.18 31.14
N LYS A 584 24.53 -30.28 31.22
CA LYS A 584 24.72 -31.38 30.26
C LYS A 584 24.56 -30.79 28.86
N ASN A 585 25.58 -30.88 28.02
CA ASN A 585 25.47 -30.51 26.61
C ASN A 585 24.32 -31.36 26.01
N GLN A 586 23.18 -30.75 25.75
CA GLN A 586 22.11 -31.37 24.97
C GLN A 586 22.68 -31.57 23.57
N ILE A 587 22.70 -32.81 23.08
CA ILE A 587 23.15 -33.16 21.74
C ILE A 587 21.90 -33.32 20.89
N VAL A 588 21.81 -32.61 19.77
CA VAL A 588 20.68 -32.73 18.84
C VAL A 588 20.96 -33.87 17.88
N THR A 589 20.09 -34.87 17.90
CA THR A 589 20.10 -36.00 16.96
C THR A 589 18.82 -35.94 16.13
N ILE A 590 18.95 -36.13 14.82
CA ILE A 590 17.82 -36.17 13.89
C ILE A 590 17.86 -37.51 13.18
N ASP A 591 16.86 -38.34 13.45
CA ASP A 591 16.50 -39.45 12.61
C ASP A 591 15.70 -38.90 11.43
N PHE A 592 16.21 -39.05 10.20
CA PHE A 592 15.53 -38.55 9.00
C PHE A 592 14.50 -39.54 8.44
N GLU A 593 14.52 -40.80 8.87
CA GLU A 593 13.54 -41.78 8.43
C GLU A 593 12.20 -41.51 9.12
N HIS A 594 11.09 -41.55 8.35
CA HIS A 594 9.72 -41.45 8.88
C HIS A 594 9.40 -40.19 9.72
N LEU A 595 10.08 -39.06 9.47
CA LEU A 595 9.81 -37.81 10.19
C LEU A 595 8.34 -37.35 10.12
N SER A 596 7.68 -37.54 8.97
CA SER A 596 6.27 -37.17 8.77
C SER A 596 5.31 -37.93 9.68
N ASP A 597 5.67 -39.15 10.07
CA ASP A 597 4.87 -40.01 10.96
C ASP A 597 4.97 -39.54 12.43
N ARG A 598 5.98 -38.71 12.74
CA ARG A 598 6.26 -38.17 14.08
C ARG A 598 5.72 -36.74 14.30
N ILE A 599 4.80 -36.30 13.46
CA ILE A 599 4.16 -34.98 13.56
C ILE A 599 2.83 -35.10 14.32
N SER A 600 2.66 -34.31 15.37
CA SER A 600 1.41 -34.23 16.14
C SER A 600 0.98 -32.79 16.37
N GLN A 601 -0.33 -32.55 16.43
CA GLN A 601 -0.89 -31.24 16.72
C GLN A 601 -0.78 -30.95 18.23
N VAL A 602 -0.44 -29.70 18.58
CA VAL A 602 -0.24 -29.26 19.98
C VAL A 602 -1.33 -28.30 20.43
N SER A 603 -1.89 -27.54 19.50
CA SER A 603 -2.82 -26.46 19.77
C SER A 603 -4.28 -26.84 19.52
N PRO A 604 -5.26 -25.98 19.87
CA PRO A 604 -6.69 -26.25 19.60
C PRO A 604 -6.97 -26.57 18.13
N SER A 605 -8.04 -27.32 17.85
CA SER A 605 -8.40 -27.76 16.49
C SER A 605 -9.09 -26.71 15.62
N SER A 606 -9.36 -25.52 16.16
CA SER A 606 -10.07 -24.44 15.46
C SER A 606 -9.26 -23.16 15.39
N GLY A 607 -9.74 -22.22 14.58
CA GLY A 607 -9.06 -20.94 14.32
C GLY A 607 -7.86 -21.09 13.39
N THR A 608 -7.25 -19.95 13.08
CA THR A 608 -5.99 -19.82 12.35
C THR A 608 -4.90 -19.47 13.33
N GLN A 609 -3.77 -20.17 13.28
CA GLN A 609 -2.73 -20.13 14.30
C GLN A 609 -1.35 -20.00 13.70
N HIS A 610 -0.49 -19.18 14.30
CA HIS A 610 0.81 -18.85 13.73
C HIS A 610 1.85 -18.45 14.77
N ASN A 611 3.11 -18.41 14.33
CA ASN A 611 4.29 -17.91 15.05
C ASN A 611 4.52 -18.58 16.41
N PRO A 612 4.80 -19.90 16.45
CA PRO A 612 5.11 -20.58 17.69
C PRO A 612 6.41 -20.04 18.31
N ALA A 613 6.42 -19.89 19.64
CA ALA A 613 7.62 -19.67 20.44
C ALA A 613 7.61 -20.61 21.64
N VAL A 614 8.71 -21.33 21.87
CA VAL A 614 8.75 -22.44 22.83
C VAL A 614 9.76 -22.17 23.94
N PHE A 615 9.33 -22.32 25.18
CA PHE A 615 10.16 -22.19 26.38
C PHE A 615 9.96 -23.40 27.31
N GLN A 616 10.95 -23.69 28.13
CA GLN A 616 10.91 -24.78 29.12
C GLN A 616 11.33 -24.30 30.49
N LYS A 617 10.63 -24.77 31.53
CA LYS A 617 10.98 -24.50 32.92
C LYS A 617 10.71 -25.75 33.77
N GLY A 618 11.78 -26.41 34.21
CA GLY A 618 11.66 -27.75 34.80
C GLY A 618 11.13 -28.72 33.75
N ASP A 619 10.13 -29.53 34.12
CA ASP A 619 9.48 -30.48 33.20
C ASP A 619 8.34 -29.84 32.37
N LYS A 620 8.04 -28.54 32.58
CA LYS A 620 6.98 -27.82 31.86
C LYS A 620 7.50 -27.26 30.53
N THR A 621 6.74 -27.49 29.47
CA THR A 621 6.92 -26.87 28.15
C THR A 621 5.79 -25.87 27.89
N PHE A 622 6.15 -24.65 27.48
CA PHE A 622 5.24 -23.56 27.16
C PHE A 622 5.36 -23.22 25.68
N VAL A 623 4.29 -23.41 24.92
CA VAL A 623 4.21 -23.10 23.48
C VAL A 623 3.31 -21.89 23.29
N PHE A 624 3.88 -20.74 23.00
CA PHE A 624 3.16 -19.52 22.69
C PHE A 624 2.81 -19.47 21.21
N PHE A 625 1.61 -19.01 20.87
CA PHE A 625 1.18 -18.82 19.49
C PHE A 625 0.05 -17.80 19.40
N SER A 626 -0.03 -17.09 18.28
CA SER A 626 -1.19 -16.23 17.99
C SER A 626 -2.33 -17.06 17.43
N SER A 627 -3.57 -16.77 17.82
CA SER A 627 -4.74 -17.50 17.35
C SER A 627 -6.02 -16.67 17.41
N ASN A 628 -6.99 -16.99 16.56
CA ASN A 628 -8.36 -16.48 16.61
C ASN A 628 -9.41 -17.56 16.92
N HIS A 629 -9.04 -18.68 17.55
CA HIS A 629 -9.96 -19.79 17.82
C HIS A 629 -11.16 -19.41 18.72
N GLU A 630 -11.04 -18.34 19.52
CA GLU A 630 -12.16 -17.75 20.28
C GLU A 630 -12.86 -16.58 19.55
N GLY A 631 -12.66 -16.45 18.23
CA GLY A 631 -13.29 -15.44 17.37
C GLY A 631 -12.54 -14.10 17.23
N LYS A 632 -11.61 -13.79 18.14
CA LYS A 632 -10.72 -12.61 18.03
C LYS A 632 -9.25 -13.05 18.14
N GLY A 633 -8.40 -12.36 17.38
CA GLY A 633 -6.94 -12.58 17.44
C GLY A 633 -6.39 -12.22 18.82
N ALA A 634 -5.65 -13.15 19.42
CA ALA A 634 -4.98 -13.01 20.71
C ALA A 634 -3.70 -13.87 20.73
N LEU A 635 -2.79 -13.58 21.67
CA LEU A 635 -1.70 -14.49 22.01
C LEU A 635 -2.21 -15.51 23.03
N TYR A 636 -1.92 -16.78 22.79
CA TYR A 636 -2.19 -17.89 23.68
C TYR A 636 -0.90 -18.62 24.03
N ARG A 637 -0.95 -19.42 25.09
CA ARG A 637 0.08 -20.40 25.42
C ARG A 637 -0.56 -21.77 25.65
N HIS A 638 0.08 -22.81 25.17
CA HIS A 638 -0.21 -24.19 25.56
C HIS A 638 0.88 -24.66 26.53
N VAL A 639 0.48 -25.13 27.71
CA VAL A 639 1.35 -25.63 28.77
C VAL A 639 1.20 -27.14 28.85
N SER A 640 2.29 -27.86 28.77
CA SER A 640 2.32 -29.32 28.90
C SER A 640 3.42 -29.74 29.87
N GLU A 641 3.16 -30.80 30.64
CA GLU A 641 4.15 -31.48 31.48
C GLU A 641 3.87 -32.99 31.45
N PRO A 642 4.90 -33.84 31.64
CA PRO A 642 4.71 -35.28 31.68
C PRO A 642 3.64 -35.66 32.71
N PHE A 643 2.78 -36.62 32.35
CA PHE A 643 1.75 -37.21 33.21
C PHE A 643 0.52 -36.35 33.52
N GLU A 644 0.47 -35.12 33.04
CA GLU A 644 -0.66 -34.18 33.19
C GLU A 644 -1.28 -33.85 31.83
N GLU A 645 -2.55 -33.44 31.83
CA GLU A 645 -3.21 -32.98 30.61
C GLU A 645 -2.75 -31.56 30.25
N GLY A 646 -2.39 -31.34 28.99
CA GLY A 646 -1.96 -30.04 28.50
C GLY A 646 -3.10 -29.01 28.54
N LYS A 647 -2.79 -27.75 28.87
CA LYS A 647 -3.77 -26.67 29.00
C LYS A 647 -3.42 -25.49 28.10
N THR A 648 -4.40 -24.98 27.37
CA THR A 648 -4.29 -23.75 26.59
C THR A 648 -4.89 -22.57 27.36
N GLU A 649 -4.16 -21.46 27.44
CA GLU A 649 -4.55 -20.26 28.18
C GLU A 649 -4.30 -19.00 27.34
N LYS A 650 -5.21 -18.03 27.40
CA LYS A 650 -5.02 -16.71 26.78
C LYS A 650 -3.95 -15.92 27.56
N VAL A 651 -3.08 -15.22 26.84
CA VAL A 651 -2.03 -14.36 27.39
C VAL A 651 -2.42 -12.90 27.30
N THR A 652 -2.82 -12.42 26.11
CA THR A 652 -3.24 -11.04 25.87
C THR A 652 -4.03 -10.93 24.55
N ASP A 653 -4.89 -9.92 24.44
CA ASP A 653 -5.60 -9.57 23.21
C ASP A 653 -4.74 -8.75 22.23
N THR A 654 -3.53 -8.38 22.63
CA THR A 654 -2.62 -7.56 21.83
C THR A 654 -1.69 -8.41 20.96
N HIS A 655 -1.31 -7.86 19.80
CA HIS A 655 -0.29 -8.48 18.95
C HIS A 655 1.10 -8.35 19.57
N ILE A 656 1.87 -9.45 19.54
CA ILE A 656 3.22 -9.56 20.07
C ILE A 656 4.20 -9.70 18.92
N ALA A 657 5.06 -8.70 18.75
CA ALA A 657 6.06 -8.65 17.69
C ALA A 657 7.34 -9.44 18.02
N GLN A 658 7.69 -9.53 19.31
CA GLN A 658 8.84 -10.31 19.79
C GLN A 658 8.50 -10.95 21.13
N LEU A 659 8.96 -12.19 21.37
CA LEU A 659 8.91 -12.89 22.64
C LEU A 659 10.16 -13.76 22.77
N PHE A 660 10.97 -13.55 23.80
CA PHE A 660 12.23 -14.28 23.99
C PHE A 660 12.65 -14.35 25.47
N GLU A 661 13.65 -15.18 25.76
CA GLU A 661 14.20 -15.40 27.10
C GLU A 661 15.67 -14.92 27.18
N VAL A 662 16.02 -14.24 28.27
CA VAL A 662 17.41 -13.93 28.65
C VAL A 662 17.63 -14.25 30.12
N GLY A 663 18.51 -15.21 30.42
CA GLY A 663 18.89 -15.58 31.77
C GLY A 663 17.72 -16.03 32.66
N GLY A 664 16.78 -16.84 32.14
CA GLY A 664 15.61 -17.32 32.87
C GLY A 664 14.44 -16.33 32.94
N LYS A 665 14.58 -15.13 32.36
CA LYS A 665 13.54 -14.08 32.34
C LYS A 665 13.01 -13.88 30.94
N HIS A 666 11.70 -13.65 30.83
CA HIS A 666 11.02 -13.53 29.54
C HIS A 666 10.64 -12.07 29.28
N TYR A 667 10.76 -11.67 28.02
CA TYR A 667 10.48 -10.30 27.58
C TYR A 667 9.66 -10.33 26.30
N ALA A 668 8.79 -9.34 26.14
CA ALA A 668 7.92 -9.24 24.98
C ALA A 668 7.83 -7.80 24.44
N LEU A 669 7.69 -7.65 23.12
CA LEU A 669 7.32 -6.40 22.47
C LEU A 669 5.85 -6.48 22.05
N SER A 670 4.99 -5.68 22.67
CA SER A 670 3.55 -5.63 22.39
C SER A 670 3.15 -4.22 21.99
N SER A 671 2.52 -4.05 20.83
CA SER A 671 1.96 -2.75 20.39
C SER A 671 2.91 -1.55 20.63
N GLY A 672 4.17 -1.69 20.22
CA GLY A 672 5.18 -0.64 20.36
C GLY A 672 5.74 -0.42 21.78
N THR A 673 5.44 -1.33 22.72
CA THR A 673 5.82 -1.23 24.13
C THR A 673 6.55 -2.49 24.60
N ILE A 674 7.61 -2.33 25.40
CA ILE A 674 8.36 -3.45 25.98
C ILE A 674 7.70 -3.92 27.27
N HIS A 675 7.61 -5.23 27.47
CA HIS A 675 7.05 -5.88 28.65
C HIS A 675 8.01 -6.92 29.23
N LYS A 676 8.00 -7.07 30.55
CA LYS A 676 8.51 -8.25 31.24
C LYS A 676 7.37 -9.26 31.34
N TYR A 677 7.61 -10.50 30.93
CA TYR A 677 6.61 -11.55 31.01
C TYR A 677 6.91 -12.50 32.17
N ASN A 678 5.95 -12.64 33.08
CA ASN A 678 5.99 -13.63 34.14
C ASN A 678 5.31 -14.91 33.66
N ILE A 679 6.12 -15.93 33.38
CA ILE A 679 5.65 -17.21 32.82
C ILE A 679 4.82 -18.04 33.81
N ASP A 680 5.04 -17.93 35.12
CA ASP A 680 4.22 -18.67 36.09
C ASP A 680 2.86 -18.00 36.27
N ALA A 681 2.85 -16.67 36.41
CA ALA A 681 1.64 -15.89 36.65
C ALA A 681 0.83 -15.59 35.38
N ASN A 682 1.33 -15.97 34.19
CA ASN A 682 0.76 -15.61 32.89
C ASN A 682 0.49 -14.10 32.75
N LYS A 683 1.49 -13.27 33.08
CA LYS A 683 1.28 -11.83 33.24
C LYS A 683 2.31 -11.01 32.47
N LEU A 684 1.84 -10.00 31.74
CA LEU A 684 2.67 -8.97 31.10
C LEU A 684 2.75 -7.72 31.97
N ASP A 685 3.96 -7.40 32.44
CA ASP A 685 4.25 -6.17 33.17
C ASP A 685 4.91 -5.15 32.22
N LYS A 686 4.22 -4.04 31.96
CA LYS A 686 4.72 -2.96 31.07
C LYS A 686 5.97 -2.31 31.64
N VAL A 687 7.00 -2.15 30.80
CA VAL A 687 8.15 -1.29 31.08
C VAL A 687 7.84 0.12 30.60
N ASN A 688 7.70 1.06 31.53
CA ASN A 688 7.38 2.44 31.20
C ASN A 688 8.65 3.18 30.75
N ILE A 689 8.70 3.51 29.45
CA ILE A 689 9.80 4.25 28.84
C ILE A 689 9.23 5.56 28.31
N SER A 690 9.77 6.68 28.79
CA SER A 690 9.47 8.02 28.25
C SER A 690 10.79 8.70 27.92
N PHE A 691 10.99 8.98 26.65
CA PHE A 691 12.17 9.68 26.15
C PHE A 691 11.79 10.39 24.85
N LYS A 692 11.97 11.70 24.85
CA LYS A 692 11.75 12.54 23.67
C LYS A 692 13.06 12.73 22.94
N PHE A 693 13.01 12.67 21.62
CA PHE A 693 14.17 12.90 20.75
C PHE A 693 13.76 13.70 19.54
N THR A 694 14.75 14.33 18.90
CA THR A 694 14.52 15.09 17.67
C THR A 694 15.05 14.38 16.44
N ARG A 695 14.40 14.65 15.30
CA ARG A 695 14.83 14.21 13.97
C ARG A 695 14.45 15.24 12.91
N ASP A 696 15.24 15.28 11.85
CA ASP A 696 15.04 16.11 10.65
C ASP A 696 14.24 15.29 9.61
N LEU A 697 13.10 15.82 9.16
CA LEU A 697 12.24 15.14 8.19
C LEU A 697 12.83 15.15 6.77
N ALA A 698 13.64 16.14 6.41
CA ALA A 698 14.32 16.15 5.11
C ALA A 698 15.30 14.98 4.98
N GLN A 699 16.04 14.67 6.04
CA GLN A 699 16.92 13.48 6.07
C GLN A 699 16.12 12.18 6.09
N GLU A 700 15.00 12.14 6.83
CA GLU A 700 14.11 11.00 6.85
C GLU A 700 13.53 10.70 5.45
N PHE A 701 13.07 11.71 4.73
CA PHE A 701 12.53 11.58 3.39
C PHE A 701 13.59 11.15 2.37
N LYS A 702 14.83 11.64 2.49
CA LYS A 702 15.97 11.15 1.69
C LYS A 702 16.23 9.67 1.93
N GLN A 703 16.28 9.24 3.19
CA GLN A 703 16.44 7.84 3.55
C GLN A 703 15.32 6.97 2.95
N MET A 704 14.06 7.41 3.07
CA MET A 704 12.89 6.74 2.51
C MET A 704 12.95 6.60 0.98
N PHE A 705 13.49 7.60 0.27
CA PHE A 705 13.71 7.52 -1.17
C PHE A 705 14.65 6.37 -1.54
N TYR A 706 15.82 6.30 -0.91
CA TYR A 706 16.79 5.25 -1.20
C TYR A 706 16.28 3.86 -0.79
N GLU A 707 15.61 3.73 0.36
CA GLU A 707 15.04 2.45 0.81
C GLU A 707 13.91 1.97 -0.11
N THR A 708 13.10 2.89 -0.64
CA THR A 708 12.07 2.56 -1.63
C THR A 708 12.70 2.08 -2.94
N TRP A 709 13.68 2.81 -3.48
CA TRP A 709 14.36 2.43 -4.71
C TRP A 709 15.07 1.07 -4.60
N ALA A 710 15.81 0.86 -3.50
CA ALA A 710 16.55 -0.38 -3.26
C ALA A 710 15.62 -1.59 -3.06
N GLY A 711 14.48 -1.39 -2.41
CA GLY A 711 13.51 -2.47 -2.25
C GLY A 711 12.85 -2.90 -3.55
N ILE A 712 12.59 -1.97 -4.48
CA ILE A 712 12.13 -2.32 -5.83
C ILE A 712 13.24 -2.98 -6.63
N GLU A 713 14.48 -2.48 -6.56
CA GLU A 713 15.61 -3.09 -7.26
C GLU A 713 15.82 -4.57 -6.91
N GLU A 714 15.66 -4.93 -5.63
CA GLU A 714 15.88 -6.30 -5.17
C GLU A 714 14.73 -7.25 -5.52
N ASN A 715 13.50 -6.72 -5.64
CA ASN A 715 12.28 -7.53 -5.59
C ASN A 715 11.34 -7.39 -6.79
N PHE A 716 11.60 -6.49 -7.74
CA PHE A 716 10.74 -6.36 -8.93
C PHE A 716 10.74 -7.67 -9.73
N TYR A 717 9.55 -8.10 -10.16
CA TYR A 717 9.35 -9.43 -10.74
C TYR A 717 10.16 -9.66 -12.04
N ASP A 718 10.27 -8.62 -12.87
CA ASP A 718 11.09 -8.63 -14.08
C ASP A 718 12.49 -8.08 -13.75
N ALA A 719 13.50 -8.93 -13.88
CA ALA A 719 14.89 -8.55 -13.60
C ALA A 719 15.42 -7.45 -14.55
N ASP A 720 14.81 -7.28 -15.72
CA ASP A 720 15.18 -6.24 -16.70
C ASP A 720 14.35 -4.95 -16.56
N PHE A 721 13.46 -4.87 -15.56
CA PHE A 721 12.66 -3.68 -15.25
C PHE A 721 11.83 -3.16 -16.44
N HIS A 722 11.26 -4.06 -17.24
CA HIS A 722 10.59 -3.77 -18.52
C HIS A 722 11.47 -3.00 -19.51
N GLY A 723 12.79 -3.21 -19.45
CA GLY A 723 13.78 -2.49 -20.25
C GLY A 723 14.14 -1.09 -19.73
N VAL A 724 13.63 -0.69 -18.56
CA VAL A 724 13.92 0.62 -17.97
C VAL A 724 15.29 0.60 -17.28
N ASN A 725 16.12 1.62 -17.55
CA ASN A 725 17.37 1.82 -16.82
C ASN A 725 17.10 2.29 -15.38
N TRP A 726 16.81 1.36 -14.48
CA TRP A 726 16.37 1.65 -13.11
C TRP A 726 17.41 2.45 -12.30
N ALA A 727 18.71 2.21 -12.53
CA ALA A 727 19.78 3.01 -11.92
C ALA A 727 19.83 4.44 -12.48
N GLY A 728 19.50 4.63 -13.76
CA GLY A 728 19.34 5.95 -14.38
C GLY A 728 18.12 6.70 -13.84
N VAL A 729 17.01 6.00 -13.65
CA VAL A 729 15.81 6.55 -13.01
C VAL A 729 16.14 7.06 -11.61
N LYS A 730 16.86 6.29 -10.77
CA LYS A 730 17.31 6.79 -9.46
C LYS A 730 17.99 8.15 -9.56
N ARG A 731 19.01 8.26 -10.43
CA ARG A 731 19.82 9.49 -10.58
C ARG A 731 18.97 10.68 -11.01
N LYS A 732 17.98 10.47 -11.88
CA LYS A 732 17.04 11.51 -12.32
C LYS A 732 16.24 12.06 -11.13
N TYR A 733 15.59 11.17 -10.37
CA TYR A 733 14.71 11.58 -9.27
C TYR A 733 15.46 12.04 -8.01
N GLU A 734 16.65 11.50 -7.76
CA GLU A 734 17.57 11.93 -6.69
C GLU A 734 17.89 13.43 -6.79
N GLY A 735 17.98 13.97 -8.00
CA GLY A 735 18.25 15.38 -8.28
C GLY A 735 17.21 16.37 -7.72
N TYR A 736 16.01 15.89 -7.36
CA TYR A 736 14.94 16.73 -6.80
C TYR A 736 14.77 16.60 -5.28
N LEU A 737 15.54 15.75 -4.60
CA LEU A 737 15.39 15.52 -3.16
C LEU A 737 15.59 16.78 -2.31
N ASP A 738 16.51 17.66 -2.72
CA ASP A 738 16.75 18.94 -2.03
C ASP A 738 15.62 19.98 -2.26
N ALA A 739 14.78 19.76 -3.27
CA ALA A 739 13.64 20.61 -3.57
C ALA A 739 12.36 20.24 -2.80
N ILE A 740 12.28 19.04 -2.22
CA ILE A 740 11.14 18.62 -1.39
C ILE A 740 10.97 19.56 -0.19
N ASN A 741 9.75 20.06 0.03
CA ASN A 741 9.39 20.82 1.23
C ASN A 741 8.12 20.31 1.93
N THR A 742 7.33 19.46 1.28
CA THR A 742 6.12 18.88 1.85
C THR A 742 6.10 17.36 1.69
N ARG A 743 5.29 16.68 2.49
CA ARG A 743 5.03 15.24 2.29
C ARG A 743 4.35 14.96 0.95
N THR A 744 3.57 15.91 0.43
CA THR A 744 2.98 15.81 -0.91
C THR A 744 4.06 15.76 -1.99
N ASP A 745 5.12 16.57 -1.89
CA ASP A 745 6.23 16.55 -2.85
C ASP A 745 6.92 15.17 -2.86
N LEU A 746 7.13 14.58 -1.68
CA LEU A 746 7.66 13.22 -1.56
C LEU A 746 6.75 12.18 -2.24
N ARG A 747 5.43 12.28 -2.03
CA ARG A 747 4.45 11.39 -2.69
C ARG A 747 4.50 11.53 -4.20
N ILE A 748 4.56 12.75 -4.71
CA ILE A 748 4.67 13.03 -6.15
C ILE A 748 5.96 12.44 -6.71
N LEU A 749 7.11 12.73 -6.07
CA LEU A 749 8.42 12.27 -6.53
C LEU A 749 8.49 10.73 -6.61
N LEU A 750 8.06 10.04 -5.55
CA LEU A 750 8.16 8.58 -5.49
C LEU A 750 7.15 7.89 -6.41
N ASN A 751 5.91 8.39 -6.53
CA ASN A 751 4.95 7.81 -7.47
C ASN A 751 5.35 8.06 -8.92
N ASP A 752 5.99 9.19 -9.24
CA ASP A 752 6.54 9.41 -10.58
C ASP A 752 7.73 8.48 -10.87
N MET A 753 8.65 8.29 -9.91
CA MET A 753 9.78 7.37 -10.04
C MET A 753 9.31 5.93 -10.28
N LEU A 754 8.35 5.46 -9.48
CA LEU A 754 7.77 4.12 -9.62
C LEU A 754 6.98 3.97 -10.94
N GLY A 755 6.30 5.04 -11.37
CA GLY A 755 5.51 5.07 -12.60
C GLY A 755 6.32 4.88 -13.88
N GLU A 756 7.65 5.11 -13.83
CA GLU A 756 8.54 4.83 -14.97
C GLU A 756 8.59 3.33 -15.33
N LEU A 757 8.30 2.42 -14.40
CA LEU A 757 8.34 0.97 -14.64
C LEU A 757 7.14 0.44 -15.43
N ASN A 758 6.08 1.23 -15.63
CA ASN A 758 4.84 0.76 -16.27
C ASN A 758 4.35 -0.60 -15.72
N SER A 759 4.23 -0.71 -14.40
CA SER A 759 3.82 -1.96 -13.77
C SER A 759 2.57 -1.75 -12.94
N SER A 760 1.74 -2.78 -12.93
CA SER A 760 0.64 -2.93 -12.01
C SER A 760 1.11 -3.01 -10.57
N HIS A 761 0.18 -2.72 -9.67
CA HIS A 761 0.40 -2.80 -8.22
C HIS A 761 1.66 -2.06 -7.74
N LEU A 762 2.02 -0.95 -8.38
CA LEU A 762 3.05 -0.02 -7.91
C LEU A 762 2.42 1.26 -7.37
N GLY A 763 2.96 1.75 -6.28
CA GLY A 763 2.54 3.01 -5.67
C GLY A 763 3.22 3.25 -4.33
N PHE A 764 3.28 4.51 -3.94
CA PHE A 764 3.81 4.98 -2.67
C PHE A 764 2.75 5.78 -1.92
N ASN A 765 2.50 5.39 -0.67
CA ASN A 765 1.54 6.03 0.23
C ASN A 765 2.25 6.53 1.49
N SER A 766 1.83 7.71 1.94
CA SER A 766 2.46 8.38 3.07
C SER A 766 1.47 9.33 3.75
N THR A 767 1.51 9.39 5.07
CA THR A 767 0.71 10.29 5.90
C THR A 767 1.53 10.78 7.08
N GLY A 768 1.32 12.02 7.54
CA GLY A 768 2.04 12.54 8.70
C GLY A 768 1.37 13.74 9.36
N ALA A 769 1.70 13.95 10.64
CA ALA A 769 1.10 15.02 11.45
C ALA A 769 1.53 16.44 11.04
N GLU A 770 2.53 16.58 10.16
CA GLU A 770 2.93 17.86 9.55
C GLU A 770 2.11 18.24 8.30
N GLU A 771 1.19 17.40 7.86
CA GLU A 771 0.29 17.76 6.76
C GLU A 771 -0.75 18.81 7.18
N ARG A 772 -1.10 19.71 6.27
CA ARG A 772 -2.13 20.75 6.44
C ARG A 772 -3.52 20.15 6.27
N LYS A 773 -4.11 19.64 7.37
CA LYS A 773 -5.50 19.17 7.44
C LYS A 773 -6.09 19.55 8.80
N ALA A 774 -6.83 20.66 8.86
CA ALA A 774 -7.38 21.18 10.11
C ALA A 774 -8.66 20.46 10.56
N PHE A 775 -9.57 20.17 9.64
CA PHE A 775 -10.86 19.56 9.96
C PHE A 775 -11.07 18.24 9.23
N ASN A 776 -12.02 17.44 9.74
CA ASN A 776 -12.53 16.26 9.08
C ASN A 776 -14.05 16.30 9.16
N PHE A 777 -14.70 16.30 8.00
CA PHE A 777 -16.15 16.20 7.87
C PHE A 777 -16.55 14.90 7.18
N VAL A 778 -17.78 14.45 7.44
CA VAL A 778 -18.41 13.27 6.84
C VAL A 778 -19.83 13.63 6.41
N THR A 779 -20.30 13.02 5.33
CA THR A 779 -21.67 13.23 4.84
C THR A 779 -22.61 12.17 5.39
N ASN A 780 -23.74 12.62 5.94
CA ASN A 780 -24.77 11.78 6.52
C ASN A 780 -25.74 11.31 5.44
N GLU A 781 -25.39 10.20 4.78
CA GLU A 781 -26.19 9.66 3.69
C GLU A 781 -27.48 9.01 4.19
N LEU A 782 -28.57 9.31 3.50
CA LEU A 782 -29.91 8.88 3.91
C LEU A 782 -30.44 7.71 3.07
N GLY A 783 -29.81 7.42 1.94
CA GLY A 783 -30.36 6.46 0.97
C GLY A 783 -31.29 7.08 -0.07
N LEU A 784 -31.18 8.39 -0.30
CA LEU A 784 -32.05 9.15 -1.19
C LEU A 784 -31.27 9.60 -2.43
N ILE A 785 -31.90 9.48 -3.59
CA ILE A 785 -31.47 10.17 -4.80
C ILE A 785 -32.46 11.30 -5.05
N TYR A 786 -31.93 12.50 -5.22
CA TYR A 786 -32.71 13.71 -5.46
C TYR A 786 -32.83 14.00 -6.96
N ASP A 787 -33.82 14.80 -7.32
CA ASP A 787 -34.04 15.25 -8.69
C ASP A 787 -32.91 16.17 -9.15
N ALA A 788 -32.52 16.06 -10.43
CA ALA A 788 -31.39 16.82 -10.97
C ALA A 788 -31.71 18.30 -11.23
N GLU A 789 -32.99 18.63 -11.44
CA GLU A 789 -33.47 19.99 -11.70
C GLU A 789 -34.05 20.65 -10.43
N ASP A 790 -34.65 19.87 -9.53
CA ASP A 790 -35.04 20.29 -8.17
C ASP A 790 -34.27 19.48 -7.11
N PRO A 791 -33.07 19.92 -6.69
CA PRO A 791 -32.16 19.14 -5.84
C PRO A 791 -32.69 18.88 -4.42
N PHE A 792 -33.83 19.45 -4.04
CA PHE A 792 -34.49 19.25 -2.75
C PHE A 792 -35.67 18.27 -2.85
N ARG A 793 -36.06 17.84 -4.04
CA ARG A 793 -37.10 16.84 -4.25
C ARG A 793 -36.49 15.45 -4.33
N VAL A 794 -37.05 14.51 -3.58
CA VAL A 794 -36.66 13.09 -3.64
C VAL A 794 -37.11 12.52 -4.98
N ALA A 795 -36.17 12.12 -5.83
CA ALA A 795 -36.47 11.41 -7.07
C ALA A 795 -36.77 9.94 -6.81
N ARG A 796 -35.95 9.27 -6.00
CA ARG A 796 -36.15 7.87 -5.62
C ARG A 796 -35.44 7.51 -4.33
N ILE A 797 -35.86 6.38 -3.76
CA ILE A 797 -35.26 5.77 -2.56
C ILE A 797 -34.44 4.56 -3.00
N VAL A 798 -33.18 4.50 -2.55
CA VAL A 798 -32.28 3.38 -2.86
C VAL A 798 -32.71 2.15 -2.03
N PRO A 799 -32.86 0.96 -2.62
CA PRO A 799 -33.21 -0.25 -1.89
C PRO A 799 -32.21 -0.61 -0.78
N ASN A 800 -32.69 -1.22 0.31
CA ASN A 800 -31.91 -1.62 1.50
C ASN A 800 -31.24 -0.48 2.28
N SER A 801 -31.41 0.77 1.85
CA SER A 801 -30.89 1.97 2.51
C SER A 801 -31.68 2.35 3.77
N PRO A 802 -31.20 3.31 4.58
CA PRO A 802 -31.95 3.84 5.72
C PRO A 802 -33.34 4.38 5.35
N ALA A 803 -33.47 5.10 4.24
CA ALA A 803 -34.75 5.65 3.78
C ALA A 803 -35.75 4.57 3.30
N SER A 804 -35.27 3.36 2.97
CA SER A 804 -36.13 2.25 2.56
C SER A 804 -36.78 1.47 3.71
N ARG A 805 -36.45 1.82 4.97
CA ARG A 805 -36.98 1.14 6.16
C ARG A 805 -38.47 1.44 6.33
N LYS A 806 -39.23 0.44 6.80
CA LYS A 806 -40.69 0.52 6.93
C LYS A 806 -41.15 1.67 7.84
N GLU A 807 -40.35 1.99 8.86
CA GLU A 807 -40.63 3.00 9.87
C GLU A 807 -40.34 4.44 9.38
N VAL A 808 -39.70 4.61 8.22
CA VAL A 808 -39.31 5.91 7.66
C VAL A 808 -40.32 6.32 6.58
N ASP A 809 -41.19 7.29 6.86
CA ASP A 809 -42.23 7.77 5.92
C ASP A 809 -41.71 8.84 4.94
N ILE A 810 -40.75 8.45 4.10
CA ILE A 810 -40.28 9.25 2.95
C ILE A 810 -40.75 8.56 1.66
N LYS A 811 -41.14 9.34 0.65
CA LYS A 811 -41.56 8.87 -0.67
C LYS A 811 -40.90 9.67 -1.79
N ALA A 812 -40.80 9.05 -2.96
CA ALA A 812 -40.49 9.78 -4.18
C ALA A 812 -41.51 10.91 -4.40
N GLY A 813 -41.04 12.10 -4.74
CA GLY A 813 -41.82 13.32 -4.88
C GLY A 813 -41.86 14.21 -3.62
N ASP A 814 -41.53 13.67 -2.44
CA ASP A 814 -41.42 14.47 -1.22
C ASP A 814 -40.32 15.53 -1.40
N ARG A 815 -40.56 16.74 -0.89
CA ARG A 815 -39.59 17.85 -0.93
C ARG A 815 -39.02 18.12 0.45
N LEU A 816 -37.70 18.20 0.57
CA LEU A 816 -37.02 18.56 1.82
C LEU A 816 -37.31 20.02 2.20
N VAL A 817 -37.73 20.24 3.45
CA VAL A 817 -38.07 21.57 4.00
C VAL A 817 -37.12 21.96 5.13
N ALA A 818 -36.80 21.04 6.04
CA ALA A 818 -35.87 21.29 7.13
C ALA A 818 -35.07 20.04 7.52
N VAL A 819 -33.90 20.25 8.12
CA VAL A 819 -33.06 19.20 8.73
C VAL A 819 -32.80 19.59 10.18
N ASN A 820 -33.21 18.76 11.13
CA ASN A 820 -33.15 19.03 12.57
C ASN A 820 -33.76 20.39 12.97
N GLY A 821 -34.87 20.75 12.33
CA GLY A 821 -35.55 22.04 12.54
C GLY A 821 -34.87 23.25 11.90
N GLN A 822 -33.72 23.08 11.23
CA GLN A 822 -33.11 24.13 10.42
C GLN A 822 -33.78 24.16 9.04
N GLU A 823 -34.47 25.25 8.73
CA GLU A 823 -35.08 25.46 7.42
C GLU A 823 -34.04 25.47 6.29
N ILE A 824 -34.41 24.87 5.17
CA ILE A 824 -33.60 24.81 3.96
C ILE A 824 -33.68 26.14 3.20
N ASP A 825 -32.51 26.69 2.86
CA ASP A 825 -32.36 27.75 1.87
C ASP A 825 -32.21 27.12 0.47
N PRO A 826 -33.19 27.27 -0.44
CA PRO A 826 -33.11 26.68 -1.78
C PRO A 826 -31.97 27.22 -2.65
N SER A 827 -31.33 28.32 -2.25
CA SER A 827 -30.17 28.89 -2.95
C SER A 827 -28.82 28.30 -2.49
N ALA A 828 -28.80 27.59 -1.36
CA ALA A 828 -27.60 26.93 -0.83
C ALA A 828 -27.39 25.52 -1.43
N ASP A 829 -26.18 24.98 -1.24
CA ASP A 829 -25.93 23.56 -1.48
C ASP A 829 -26.69 22.72 -0.44
N ARG A 830 -27.50 21.76 -0.89
CA ARG A 830 -28.23 20.83 -0.02
C ARG A 830 -27.29 20.06 0.87
N ASP A 831 -26.12 19.65 0.36
CA ASP A 831 -25.25 18.73 1.10
C ASP A 831 -24.60 19.41 2.33
N LEU A 832 -24.64 20.74 2.42
CA LEU A 832 -24.30 21.53 3.62
C LEU A 832 -25.07 21.06 4.86
N TYR A 833 -26.35 20.71 4.69
CA TYR A 833 -27.22 20.30 5.79
C TYR A 833 -26.93 18.89 6.30
N PHE A 834 -26.16 18.10 5.54
CA PHE A 834 -25.84 16.70 5.84
C PHE A 834 -24.37 16.45 6.14
N THR A 835 -23.49 17.43 5.97
CA THR A 835 -22.03 17.26 6.11
C THR A 835 -21.53 17.83 7.43
N TRP A 836 -21.16 16.96 8.38
CA TRP A 836 -20.84 17.30 9.78
C TRP A 836 -19.48 16.69 10.21
N PRO A 837 -18.91 17.09 11.36
CA PRO A 837 -17.63 16.52 11.84
C PRO A 837 -17.65 15.02 12.14
N SER A 838 -18.83 14.42 12.31
CA SER A 838 -19.01 12.98 12.50
C SER A 838 -20.39 12.52 12.05
N LEU A 839 -20.57 11.21 11.86
CA LEU A 839 -21.87 10.63 11.55
C LEU A 839 -22.84 10.87 12.71
N ALA A 840 -24.06 11.27 12.37
CA ALA A 840 -25.13 11.45 13.33
C ALA A 840 -25.66 10.10 13.82
N PRO A 841 -26.05 9.98 15.09
CA PRO A 841 -26.81 8.82 15.55
C PRO A 841 -28.25 8.80 14.98
N GLU A 842 -28.82 9.99 14.71
CA GLU A 842 -30.19 10.19 14.21
C GLU A 842 -30.31 11.60 13.59
N ILE A 843 -31.20 11.74 12.61
CA ILE A 843 -31.56 12.99 11.92
C ILE A 843 -33.09 13.06 11.85
N GLN A 844 -33.66 14.23 12.12
CA GLN A 844 -35.06 14.54 11.82
C GLN A 844 -35.13 15.38 10.54
N LEU A 845 -35.96 14.96 9.59
CA LEU A 845 -36.28 15.72 8.38
C LEU A 845 -37.70 16.25 8.49
N THR A 846 -37.93 17.48 8.06
CA THR A 846 -39.28 17.95 7.71
C THR A 846 -39.39 17.86 6.19
N VAL A 847 -40.38 17.12 5.70
CA VAL A 847 -40.64 16.97 4.26
C VAL A 847 -42.05 17.43 3.91
N ALA A 848 -42.21 18.03 2.74
CA ALA A 848 -43.50 18.42 2.20
C ALA A 848 -43.99 17.38 1.17
N ARG A 849 -45.18 16.83 1.42
CA ARG A 849 -45.92 15.93 0.52
C ARG A 849 -47.27 16.55 0.22
N ASP A 850 -47.58 16.74 -1.07
CA ASP A 850 -48.83 17.38 -1.53
C ASP A 850 -49.15 18.73 -0.84
N GLY A 851 -48.10 19.49 -0.52
CA GLY A 851 -48.20 20.79 0.16
C GLY A 851 -48.41 20.73 1.68
N LYS A 852 -48.33 19.54 2.30
CA LYS A 852 -48.37 19.36 3.75
C LYS A 852 -47.02 18.89 4.27
N GLU A 853 -46.57 19.50 5.36
CA GLU A 853 -45.33 19.14 6.02
C GLU A 853 -45.56 18.06 7.08
N HIS A 854 -44.62 17.12 7.16
CA HIS A 854 -44.53 16.16 8.26
C HIS A 854 -43.07 15.83 8.56
N ASP A 855 -42.82 15.49 9.83
CA ASP A 855 -41.49 15.12 10.29
C ASP A 855 -41.23 13.62 10.16
N VAL A 856 -39.99 13.28 9.82
CA VAL A 856 -39.51 11.90 9.70
C VAL A 856 -38.14 11.78 10.36
N ASN A 857 -38.00 10.81 11.27
CA ASN A 857 -36.71 10.48 11.89
C ASN A 857 -36.03 9.35 11.10
N ILE A 858 -34.72 9.48 10.91
CA ILE A 858 -33.92 8.55 10.13
C ILE A 858 -32.51 8.44 10.72
N ARG A 859 -31.90 7.26 10.64
CA ARG A 859 -30.50 7.05 11.03
C ARG A 859 -29.63 7.03 9.77
N PRO A 860 -28.67 7.95 9.61
CA PRO A 860 -27.86 8.01 8.41
C PRO A 860 -26.84 6.86 8.34
N GLN A 861 -26.15 6.78 7.21
CA GLN A 861 -25.00 5.91 6.97
C GLN A 861 -23.84 6.71 6.35
N SER A 862 -22.68 6.09 6.16
CA SER A 862 -21.55 6.72 5.49
C SER A 862 -21.70 6.76 3.96
N SER A 863 -21.02 7.70 3.31
CA SER A 863 -20.87 7.78 1.85
C SER A 863 -20.29 6.51 1.23
N SER A 864 -19.41 5.81 1.93
CA SER A 864 -18.89 4.52 1.47
C SER A 864 -19.99 3.44 1.42
N SER A 865 -20.79 3.32 2.48
CA SER A 865 -21.92 2.38 2.49
C SER A 865 -22.98 2.75 1.45
N PHE A 866 -23.22 4.04 1.22
CA PHE A 866 -24.18 4.48 0.20
C PHE A 866 -23.74 4.12 -1.23
N LYS A 867 -22.46 4.33 -1.56
CA LYS A 867 -21.88 3.90 -2.85
C LYS A 867 -21.99 2.40 -3.09
N GLU A 868 -21.86 1.58 -2.05
CA GLU A 868 -22.04 0.13 -2.16
C GLU A 868 -23.49 -0.24 -2.49
N LEU A 869 -24.47 0.47 -1.93
CA LEU A 869 -25.89 0.24 -2.25
C LEU A 869 -26.22 0.59 -3.71
N LEU A 870 -25.61 1.65 -4.26
CA LEU A 870 -25.78 2.01 -5.67
C LEU A 870 -25.18 0.96 -6.61
N TYR A 871 -24.06 0.34 -6.23
CA TYR A 871 -23.51 -0.81 -6.95
C TYR A 871 -24.45 -2.02 -6.84
N ASP A 872 -24.91 -2.36 -5.62
CA ASP A 872 -25.83 -3.49 -5.40
C ASP A 872 -27.12 -3.34 -6.22
N GLU A 873 -27.62 -2.12 -6.37
CA GLU A 873 -28.75 -1.81 -7.23
C GLU A 873 -28.47 -2.17 -8.70
N TRP A 874 -27.34 -1.72 -9.26
CA TRP A 874 -26.93 -2.08 -10.62
C TRP A 874 -26.81 -3.60 -10.82
N ILE A 875 -26.25 -4.34 -9.84
CA ILE A 875 -26.15 -5.80 -9.91
C ILE A 875 -27.54 -6.45 -9.97
N LYS A 876 -28.48 -5.98 -9.14
CA LYS A 876 -29.86 -6.48 -9.11
C LYS A 876 -30.60 -6.18 -10.41
N GLU A 877 -30.42 -4.99 -10.96
CA GLU A 877 -31.01 -4.61 -12.25
C GLU A 877 -30.49 -5.50 -13.39
N ASN A 878 -29.19 -5.79 -13.44
CA ASN A 878 -28.65 -6.72 -14.42
C ASN A 878 -29.19 -8.14 -14.26
N ARG A 879 -29.31 -8.63 -13.01
CA ARG A 879 -29.96 -9.92 -12.75
C ARG A 879 -31.38 -9.93 -13.28
N HIS A 880 -32.15 -8.88 -13.02
CA HIS A 880 -33.53 -8.74 -13.51
C HIS A 880 -33.60 -8.70 -15.05
N LYS A 881 -32.68 -7.98 -15.70
CA LYS A 881 -32.54 -7.97 -17.17
C LYS A 881 -32.29 -9.39 -17.72
N VAL A 882 -31.34 -10.13 -17.14
CA VAL A 882 -31.04 -11.53 -17.52
C VAL A 882 -32.24 -12.45 -17.30
N ASP A 883 -32.91 -12.35 -16.15
CA ASP A 883 -34.11 -13.15 -15.85
C ASP A 883 -35.21 -12.87 -16.87
N THR A 884 -35.42 -11.60 -17.23
CA THR A 884 -36.43 -11.22 -18.22
C THR A 884 -36.07 -11.70 -19.62
N TRP A 885 -34.87 -11.42 -20.11
CA TRP A 885 -34.44 -11.75 -21.47
C TRP A 885 -34.29 -13.25 -21.72
N SER A 886 -33.99 -14.02 -20.66
CA SER A 886 -33.82 -15.47 -20.75
C SER A 886 -35.06 -16.28 -20.37
N ASN A 887 -36.17 -15.63 -20.02
CA ASN A 887 -37.34 -16.28 -19.39
C ASN A 887 -36.95 -17.10 -18.14
N ASN A 888 -36.10 -16.51 -17.29
CA ASN A 888 -35.59 -17.06 -16.04
C ASN A 888 -34.76 -18.36 -16.20
N ARG A 889 -34.16 -18.59 -17.38
CA ARG A 889 -33.37 -19.81 -17.69
C ARG A 889 -31.88 -19.69 -17.33
N ILE A 890 -31.36 -18.47 -17.14
CA ILE A 890 -29.91 -18.22 -16.95
C ILE A 890 -29.62 -17.68 -15.55
N ALA A 891 -28.71 -18.32 -14.81
CA ALA A 891 -28.22 -17.82 -13.53
C ALA A 891 -27.25 -16.67 -13.75
N TYR A 892 -27.39 -15.59 -13.00
CA TYR A 892 -26.49 -14.44 -13.07
C TYR A 892 -25.86 -14.17 -11.70
N SER A 893 -24.54 -14.14 -11.66
CA SER A 893 -23.77 -13.69 -10.51
C SER A 893 -22.70 -12.71 -10.96
N HIS A 894 -22.57 -11.63 -10.20
CA HIS A 894 -21.56 -10.62 -10.40
C HIS A 894 -20.64 -10.62 -9.19
N MET A 895 -19.33 -10.61 -9.40
CA MET A 895 -18.36 -10.45 -8.31
C MET A 895 -17.72 -9.08 -8.41
N LYS A 896 -17.92 -8.22 -7.40
CA LYS A 896 -17.37 -6.86 -7.38
C LYS A 896 -15.84 -6.84 -7.32
N ASN A 897 -15.28 -7.84 -6.67
CA ASN A 897 -13.85 -8.10 -6.51
C ASN A 897 -13.65 -9.62 -6.32
N MET A 898 -12.41 -10.07 -6.24
CA MET A 898 -12.04 -11.47 -5.99
C MET A 898 -11.67 -11.70 -4.52
N GLY A 899 -12.37 -11.05 -3.59
CA GLY A 899 -12.19 -11.23 -2.16
C GLY A 899 -13.09 -12.33 -1.58
N GLY A 900 -12.78 -12.79 -0.37
CA GLY A 900 -13.55 -13.85 0.31
C GLY A 900 -15.04 -13.53 0.52
N GLY A 901 -15.39 -12.25 0.71
CA GLY A 901 -16.79 -11.82 0.83
C GLY A 901 -17.58 -12.03 -0.48
N GLU A 902 -16.99 -11.65 -1.61
CA GLU A 902 -17.58 -11.84 -2.94
C GLU A 902 -17.59 -13.32 -3.35
N LEU A 903 -16.56 -14.11 -2.99
CA LEU A 903 -16.60 -15.56 -3.15
C LEU A 903 -17.81 -16.16 -2.43
N ASN A 904 -18.05 -15.78 -1.17
CA ASN A 904 -19.20 -16.26 -0.42
C ASN A 904 -20.52 -15.82 -1.08
N ARG A 905 -20.61 -14.58 -1.58
CA ARG A 905 -21.80 -14.12 -2.33
C ARG A 905 -22.01 -14.92 -3.62
N PHE A 906 -20.95 -15.18 -4.38
CA PHE A 906 -20.99 -16.03 -5.57
C PHE A 906 -21.49 -17.44 -5.23
N LEU A 907 -20.95 -18.08 -4.20
CA LEU A 907 -21.39 -19.41 -3.79
C LEU A 907 -22.86 -19.43 -3.33
N ILE A 908 -23.33 -18.38 -2.65
CA ILE A 908 -24.75 -18.22 -2.30
C ILE A 908 -25.60 -18.05 -3.56
N ASP A 909 -25.19 -17.20 -4.51
CA ASP A 909 -25.89 -17.02 -5.78
C ASP A 909 -26.00 -18.33 -6.56
N MET A 910 -24.92 -19.12 -6.60
CA MET A 910 -24.92 -20.44 -7.23
C MET A 910 -25.86 -21.40 -6.48
N ALA A 911 -25.83 -21.42 -5.16
CA ALA A 911 -26.74 -22.26 -4.36
C ALA A 911 -28.22 -21.90 -4.55
N GLU A 912 -28.54 -20.61 -4.67
CA GLU A 912 -29.90 -20.10 -4.85
C GLU A 912 -30.42 -20.30 -6.29
N GLN A 913 -29.56 -20.14 -7.30
CA GLN A 913 -29.98 -20.04 -8.69
C GLN A 913 -29.58 -21.25 -9.54
N GLU A 914 -28.34 -21.75 -9.45
CA GLU A 914 -27.76 -22.68 -10.41
C GLU A 914 -28.58 -23.94 -10.55
N ASN A 915 -29.02 -24.53 -9.43
CA ASN A 915 -29.78 -25.78 -9.43
C ASN A 915 -31.14 -25.69 -10.17
N ASN A 916 -31.71 -24.48 -10.31
CA ASN A 916 -33.01 -24.26 -10.96
C ASN A 916 -32.91 -23.67 -12.37
N LYS A 917 -31.69 -23.43 -12.86
CA LYS A 917 -31.43 -22.73 -14.13
C LYS A 917 -30.55 -23.58 -15.05
N GLU A 918 -30.65 -23.31 -16.34
CA GLU A 918 -30.08 -24.15 -17.41
C GLU A 918 -28.66 -23.71 -17.84
N ALA A 919 -28.24 -22.50 -17.48
CA ALA A 919 -26.94 -21.93 -17.83
C ALA A 919 -26.50 -20.86 -16.82
N ILE A 920 -25.24 -20.41 -16.92
CA ILE A 920 -24.62 -19.45 -15.99
C ILE A 920 -23.94 -18.30 -16.75
N ILE A 921 -24.18 -17.08 -16.30
CA ILE A 921 -23.34 -15.91 -16.57
C ILE A 921 -22.62 -15.56 -15.26
N LEU A 922 -21.28 -15.64 -15.29
CA LEU A 922 -20.42 -15.03 -14.28
C LEU A 922 -19.92 -13.69 -14.83
N ASP A 923 -20.29 -12.60 -14.18
CA ASP A 923 -19.89 -11.25 -14.56
C ASP A 923 -18.73 -10.75 -13.69
N LEU A 924 -17.56 -10.57 -14.31
CA LEU A 924 -16.35 -10.02 -13.70
C LEU A 924 -16.00 -8.64 -14.29
N ARG A 925 -16.91 -7.99 -15.02
CA ARG A 925 -16.71 -6.61 -15.47
C ARG A 925 -16.51 -5.70 -14.27
N TYR A 926 -15.60 -4.73 -14.36
CA TYR A 926 -15.29 -3.80 -13.28
C TYR A 926 -14.74 -4.45 -11.99
N ASN A 927 -14.37 -5.73 -12.02
CA ASN A 927 -13.85 -6.45 -10.86
C ASN A 927 -12.45 -5.96 -10.49
N THR A 928 -12.25 -5.59 -9.22
CA THR A 928 -11.00 -4.98 -8.73
C THR A 928 -9.95 -5.97 -8.20
N GLY A 929 -10.06 -7.26 -8.51
CA GLY A 929 -9.09 -8.27 -8.11
C GLY A 929 -9.18 -8.75 -6.66
N GLY A 930 -8.22 -9.55 -6.22
CA GLY A 930 -8.23 -10.25 -4.94
C GLY A 930 -7.34 -11.49 -4.97
N ASN A 931 -7.84 -12.63 -4.48
CA ASN A 931 -7.06 -13.87 -4.40
C ASN A 931 -7.93 -15.13 -4.22
N VAL A 932 -9.09 -15.21 -4.88
CA VAL A 932 -10.02 -16.36 -4.76
C VAL A 932 -10.27 -17.09 -6.08
N HIS A 933 -9.53 -16.78 -7.14
CA HIS A 933 -9.63 -17.43 -8.45
C HIS A 933 -9.70 -18.96 -8.36
N ASP A 934 -8.85 -19.57 -7.52
CA ASP A 934 -8.79 -21.03 -7.35
C ASP A 934 -10.10 -21.64 -6.86
N GLU A 935 -10.78 -21.01 -5.89
CA GLU A 935 -12.06 -21.50 -5.37
C GLU A 935 -13.18 -21.29 -6.39
N VAL A 936 -13.16 -20.17 -7.13
CA VAL A 936 -14.13 -19.90 -8.21
C VAL A 936 -13.98 -20.93 -9.34
N LEU A 937 -12.77 -21.13 -9.85
CA LEU A 937 -12.50 -22.11 -10.90
C LEU A 937 -12.81 -23.55 -10.44
N ARG A 938 -12.47 -23.89 -9.19
CA ARG A 938 -12.81 -25.19 -8.59
C ARG A 938 -14.31 -25.42 -8.50
N PHE A 939 -15.09 -24.38 -8.24
CA PHE A 939 -16.54 -24.48 -8.27
C PHE A 939 -17.03 -24.71 -9.71
N LEU A 940 -16.63 -23.84 -10.65
CA LEU A 940 -17.11 -23.86 -12.03
C LEU A 940 -16.78 -25.13 -12.80
N GLN A 941 -15.69 -25.84 -12.46
CA GLN A 941 -15.28 -27.08 -13.15
C GLN A 941 -16.07 -28.34 -12.73
N GLN A 942 -16.95 -28.26 -11.73
CA GLN A 942 -17.68 -29.44 -11.24
C GLN A 942 -18.66 -29.97 -12.30
N ARG A 943 -18.55 -31.27 -12.63
CA ARG A 943 -19.36 -31.97 -13.64
C ARG A 943 -20.27 -33.03 -13.00
N PRO A 944 -21.43 -33.34 -13.61
CA PRO A 944 -22.21 -34.50 -13.18
C PRO A 944 -21.46 -35.79 -13.52
N TYR A 945 -21.45 -36.76 -12.61
CA TYR A 945 -20.74 -38.03 -12.81
C TYR A 945 -21.60 -39.29 -12.63
N LEU A 946 -22.81 -39.17 -12.04
CA LEU A 946 -23.82 -40.23 -11.97
C LEU A 946 -25.20 -39.64 -11.65
N GLN A 947 -26.23 -40.50 -11.59
CA GLN A 947 -27.58 -40.12 -11.20
C GLN A 947 -28.12 -41.02 -10.09
N TRP A 948 -28.83 -40.44 -9.11
CA TRP A 948 -29.58 -41.16 -8.09
C TRP A 948 -31.08 -41.10 -8.37
N GLN A 949 -31.80 -42.16 -7.98
CA GLN A 949 -33.25 -42.21 -8.06
C GLN A 949 -33.81 -42.90 -6.83
N TYR A 950 -34.64 -42.20 -6.06
CA TYR A 950 -35.50 -42.86 -5.08
C TYR A 950 -36.57 -43.68 -5.80
N ARG A 951 -37.01 -44.81 -5.22
CA ARG A 951 -38.04 -45.68 -5.82
C ARG A 951 -39.30 -44.87 -6.19
N GLY A 952 -39.60 -44.75 -7.49
CA GLY A 952 -40.73 -43.99 -8.01
C GLY A 952 -40.49 -42.48 -8.21
N GLY A 953 -39.32 -41.95 -7.84
CA GLY A 953 -38.93 -40.56 -8.05
C GLY A 953 -38.27 -40.29 -9.42
N LYS A 954 -37.95 -39.02 -9.70
CA LYS A 954 -37.13 -38.62 -10.86
C LYS A 954 -35.65 -38.95 -10.60
N ARG A 955 -34.87 -39.19 -11.67
CA ARG A 955 -33.42 -39.25 -11.59
C ARG A 955 -32.87 -37.84 -11.34
N ALA A 956 -31.96 -37.72 -10.37
CA ALA A 956 -31.26 -36.49 -10.03
C ALA A 956 -29.75 -36.66 -10.27
N PRO A 957 -29.05 -35.64 -10.81
CA PRO A 957 -27.59 -35.70 -11.00
C PRO A 957 -26.85 -35.68 -9.65
N GLN A 958 -25.62 -36.21 -9.66
CA GLN A 958 -24.66 -36.10 -8.58
C GLN A 958 -23.36 -35.48 -9.14
N GLY A 959 -22.73 -34.48 -8.49
CA GLY A 959 -23.12 -33.78 -7.25
C GLY A 959 -24.32 -32.81 -7.39
N ASN A 960 -24.67 -32.13 -6.31
CA ASN A 960 -25.77 -31.14 -6.30
C ASN A 960 -25.43 -29.85 -7.07
N PHE A 961 -24.14 -29.54 -7.21
CA PHE A 961 -23.63 -28.42 -8.01
C PHE A 961 -22.85 -28.98 -9.18
N THR A 962 -23.28 -28.67 -10.41
CA THR A 962 -22.63 -29.19 -11.62
C THR A 962 -22.52 -28.13 -12.73
N PRO A 963 -21.97 -26.95 -12.44
CA PRO A 963 -21.88 -25.83 -13.40
C PRO A 963 -21.26 -26.23 -14.75
N ALA A 964 -20.21 -27.05 -14.79
CA ALA A 964 -19.58 -27.48 -16.05
C ALA A 964 -20.42 -28.49 -16.86
N GLY A 965 -21.58 -28.91 -16.34
CA GLY A 965 -22.61 -29.63 -17.09
C GLY A 965 -23.54 -28.72 -17.90
N LYS A 966 -23.41 -27.39 -17.76
CA LYS A 966 -24.27 -26.37 -18.38
C LYS A 966 -23.43 -25.39 -19.20
N PRO A 967 -24.02 -24.64 -20.15
CA PRO A 967 -23.33 -23.52 -20.78
C PRO A 967 -22.94 -22.45 -19.75
N ILE A 968 -21.70 -21.99 -19.81
CA ILE A 968 -21.17 -20.91 -18.98
C ILE A 968 -20.63 -19.80 -19.89
N VAL A 969 -21.01 -18.56 -19.62
CA VAL A 969 -20.35 -17.37 -20.18
C VAL A 969 -19.68 -16.60 -19.06
N LEU A 970 -18.43 -16.19 -19.31
CA LEU A 970 -17.69 -15.26 -18.47
C LEU A 970 -17.70 -13.88 -19.13
N LEU A 971 -18.20 -12.86 -18.43
CA LEU A 971 -18.09 -11.47 -18.86
C LEU A 971 -16.85 -10.81 -18.23
N ILE A 972 -16.05 -10.17 -19.08
CA ILE A 972 -14.89 -9.36 -18.68
C ILE A 972 -14.94 -8.02 -19.41
N ASN A 973 -14.26 -7.01 -18.89
CA ASN A 973 -14.06 -5.76 -19.62
C ASN A 973 -12.68 -5.17 -19.32
N GLU A 974 -12.41 -4.00 -19.89
CA GLU A 974 -11.16 -3.27 -19.77
C GLU A 974 -10.83 -2.83 -18.34
N GLN A 975 -11.75 -3.08 -17.39
CA GLN A 975 -11.60 -2.79 -15.97
C GLN A 975 -11.57 -4.06 -15.09
N SER A 976 -11.74 -5.25 -15.67
CA SER A 976 -11.45 -6.50 -15.00
C SER A 976 -9.94 -6.59 -14.77
N LEU A 977 -9.51 -6.64 -13.51
CA LEU A 977 -8.10 -6.52 -13.16
C LEU A 977 -7.65 -7.52 -12.11
N SER A 978 -6.33 -7.74 -12.03
CA SER A 978 -5.67 -8.61 -11.05
C SER A 978 -6.32 -10.00 -11.06
N ASP A 979 -6.66 -10.57 -9.92
CA ASP A 979 -7.17 -11.94 -9.82
C ASP A 979 -8.36 -12.30 -10.75
N ALA A 980 -9.11 -11.30 -11.25
CA ALA A 980 -10.11 -11.49 -12.30
C ALA A 980 -9.49 -11.89 -13.66
N GLU A 981 -8.33 -11.36 -14.01
CA GLU A 981 -7.54 -11.73 -15.20
C GLU A 981 -7.00 -13.16 -15.05
N MET A 982 -6.49 -13.52 -13.87
CA MET A 982 -6.12 -14.91 -13.56
C MET A 982 -7.31 -15.86 -13.70
N THR A 983 -8.48 -15.46 -13.19
CA THR A 983 -9.72 -16.23 -13.35
C THR A 983 -10.13 -16.37 -14.82
N ALA A 984 -10.03 -15.30 -15.61
CA ALA A 984 -10.35 -15.34 -17.03
C ALA A 984 -9.37 -16.23 -17.82
N ALA A 985 -8.07 -16.11 -17.57
CA ALA A 985 -7.05 -16.96 -18.17
C ALA A 985 -7.26 -18.44 -17.79
N GLY A 986 -7.49 -18.73 -16.51
CA GLY A 986 -7.79 -20.07 -16.01
C GLY A 986 -9.09 -20.64 -16.59
N PHE A 987 -10.13 -19.83 -16.72
CA PHE A 987 -11.42 -20.22 -17.33
C PHE A 987 -11.24 -20.66 -18.79
N LYS A 988 -10.43 -19.92 -19.57
CA LYS A 988 -10.06 -20.29 -20.95
C LYS A 988 -9.21 -21.56 -20.99
N ALA A 989 -8.17 -21.64 -20.17
CA ALA A 989 -7.26 -22.78 -20.12
C ALA A 989 -7.99 -24.09 -19.75
N LEU A 990 -8.95 -24.03 -18.83
CA LEU A 990 -9.79 -25.15 -18.41
C LEU A 990 -10.97 -25.44 -19.35
N LYS A 991 -11.17 -24.62 -20.39
CA LYS A 991 -12.24 -24.76 -21.40
C LYS A 991 -13.63 -24.82 -20.78
N LEU A 992 -13.91 -23.91 -19.85
CA LEU A 992 -15.17 -23.91 -19.08
C LEU A 992 -16.33 -23.25 -19.82
N GLY A 993 -16.06 -22.42 -20.84
CA GLY A 993 -17.09 -21.72 -21.60
C GLY A 993 -16.51 -20.64 -22.52
N LYS A 994 -17.36 -19.71 -22.95
CA LYS A 994 -16.95 -18.55 -23.79
C LYS A 994 -16.70 -17.32 -22.91
N VAL A 995 -15.66 -16.56 -23.23
CA VAL A 995 -15.38 -15.25 -22.63
C VAL A 995 -15.87 -14.14 -23.56
N ILE A 996 -16.66 -13.20 -23.06
CA ILE A 996 -17.28 -12.12 -23.85
C ILE A 996 -16.97 -10.76 -23.22
N GLY A 997 -16.67 -9.76 -24.05
CA GLY A 997 -16.46 -8.37 -23.60
C GLY A 997 -15.28 -7.71 -24.29
N THR A 998 -14.36 -7.09 -23.55
CA THR A 998 -13.11 -6.52 -24.10
C THR A 998 -11.90 -7.20 -23.48
N GLU A 999 -10.69 -6.87 -23.95
CA GLU A 999 -9.46 -7.24 -23.25
C GLU A 999 -9.49 -6.69 -21.83
N THR A 1000 -8.92 -7.44 -20.88
CA THR A 1000 -8.77 -7.03 -19.48
C THR A 1000 -7.75 -5.90 -19.29
N TYR A 1001 -7.64 -5.39 -18.06
CA TYR A 1001 -6.93 -4.14 -17.79
C TYR A 1001 -5.40 -4.20 -17.96
N ARG A 1002 -4.77 -5.38 -17.82
CA ARG A 1002 -3.30 -5.55 -17.68
C ARG A 1002 -2.78 -5.04 -16.33
N TRP A 1003 -3.28 -5.65 -15.26
CA TRP A 1003 -2.89 -5.32 -13.90
C TRP A 1003 -2.84 -6.55 -13.01
N ILE A 1004 -1.81 -7.40 -13.12
CA ILE A 1004 -1.87 -8.77 -12.59
C ILE A 1004 -0.75 -9.21 -11.65
N ILE A 1005 0.37 -8.50 -11.59
CA ILE A 1005 1.54 -8.99 -10.85
C ILE A 1005 1.17 -9.18 -9.37
N PHE A 1006 1.34 -10.39 -8.86
CA PHE A 1006 1.07 -10.68 -7.46
C PHE A 1006 2.06 -9.88 -6.59
N THR A 1007 1.56 -9.30 -5.51
CA THR A 1007 2.16 -8.10 -4.91
C THR A 1007 2.06 -8.10 -3.39
N SER A 1008 3.04 -7.48 -2.75
CA SER A 1008 3.06 -7.20 -1.32
C SER A 1008 3.29 -5.71 -1.05
N ALA A 1009 3.62 -5.36 0.19
CA ALA A 1009 3.97 -4.00 0.59
C ALA A 1009 5.13 -4.01 1.59
N LYS A 1010 5.95 -2.96 1.57
CA LYS A 1010 7.01 -2.75 2.57
C LYS A 1010 6.80 -1.42 3.29
N GLY A 1011 6.89 -1.46 4.63
CA GLY A 1011 6.78 -0.30 5.49
C GLY A 1011 8.10 0.43 5.71
N LEU A 1012 8.03 1.77 5.74
CA LEU A 1012 9.15 2.68 5.94
C LEU A 1012 9.23 3.19 7.39
N VAL A 1013 10.26 3.97 7.69
CA VAL A 1013 10.61 4.40 9.06
C VAL A 1013 9.50 5.15 9.81
N ASP A 1014 8.62 5.82 9.07
CA ASP A 1014 7.55 6.66 9.62
C ASP A 1014 6.14 6.06 9.48
N GLY A 1015 6.03 4.83 8.99
CA GLY A 1015 4.75 4.17 8.70
C GLY A 1015 4.25 4.35 7.26
N SER A 1016 4.92 5.16 6.43
CA SER A 1016 4.69 5.17 4.98
C SER A 1016 4.96 3.79 4.39
N MET A 1017 4.41 3.51 3.21
CA MET A 1017 4.61 2.24 2.53
C MET A 1017 4.68 2.38 1.02
N TYR A 1018 5.33 1.42 0.38
CA TYR A 1018 5.26 1.22 -1.06
C TYR A 1018 4.84 -0.22 -1.38
N ARG A 1019 4.21 -0.39 -2.54
CA ARG A 1019 3.85 -1.71 -3.06
C ARG A 1019 5.03 -2.37 -3.76
N VAL A 1020 5.09 -3.71 -3.68
CA VAL A 1020 6.18 -4.54 -4.21
C VAL A 1020 5.59 -5.65 -5.09
N PRO A 1021 5.44 -5.44 -6.40
CA PRO A 1021 5.04 -6.47 -7.36
C PRO A 1021 6.24 -7.39 -7.66
N ALA A 1022 6.20 -8.59 -7.09
CA ALA A 1022 7.36 -9.49 -7.04
C ALA A 1022 7.16 -10.81 -7.78
N TRP A 1023 5.92 -11.19 -8.11
CA TRP A 1023 5.61 -12.48 -8.73
C TRP A 1023 4.79 -12.30 -10.00
N GLY A 1024 5.44 -12.49 -11.15
CA GLY A 1024 4.81 -12.42 -12.46
C GLY A 1024 3.79 -13.54 -12.68
N CYS A 1025 2.79 -13.29 -13.53
CA CYS A 1025 1.76 -14.25 -13.88
C CYS A 1025 1.87 -14.57 -15.38
N TYR A 1026 2.07 -15.84 -15.70
CA TYR A 1026 2.33 -16.29 -17.06
C TYR A 1026 1.30 -17.35 -17.47
N THR A 1027 0.90 -17.33 -18.74
CA THR A 1027 0.14 -18.43 -19.35
C THR A 1027 0.99 -19.69 -19.43
N LEU A 1028 0.38 -20.85 -19.70
CA LEU A 1028 1.10 -22.11 -19.90
C LEU A 1028 2.04 -22.06 -21.12
N GLU A 1029 1.76 -21.18 -22.06
CA GLU A 1029 2.57 -20.89 -23.24
C GLU A 1029 3.70 -19.87 -22.96
N GLY A 1030 3.79 -19.34 -21.74
CA GLY A 1030 4.83 -18.41 -21.31
C GLY A 1030 4.55 -16.94 -21.62
N GLN A 1031 3.34 -16.57 -22.05
CA GLN A 1031 2.97 -15.16 -22.23
C GLN A 1031 2.79 -14.48 -20.88
N ASP A 1032 3.42 -13.33 -20.70
CA ASP A 1032 3.27 -12.47 -19.53
C ASP A 1032 1.94 -11.71 -19.56
N LEU A 1033 1.06 -12.03 -18.62
CA LEU A 1033 -0.26 -11.43 -18.53
C LEU A 1033 -0.22 -9.95 -18.12
N GLU A 1034 0.86 -9.47 -17.48
CA GLU A 1034 1.05 -8.03 -17.23
C GLU A 1034 1.16 -7.25 -18.54
N MET A 1035 1.69 -7.89 -19.58
CA MET A 1035 1.92 -7.27 -20.88
C MET A 1035 0.79 -7.58 -21.87
N SER A 1036 0.13 -8.73 -21.77
CA SER A 1036 -0.90 -9.13 -22.74
C SER A 1036 -2.34 -8.91 -22.26
N GLY A 1037 -2.60 -8.93 -20.95
CA GLY A 1037 -3.95 -9.11 -20.43
C GLY A 1037 -4.60 -10.41 -20.94
N VAL A 1038 -5.93 -10.46 -20.89
CA VAL A 1038 -6.73 -11.59 -21.40
C VAL A 1038 -7.75 -11.07 -22.41
N SER A 1039 -7.60 -11.48 -23.68
CA SER A 1039 -8.57 -11.16 -24.72
C SER A 1039 -9.82 -12.06 -24.65
N PRO A 1040 -11.02 -11.51 -24.92
CA PRO A 1040 -12.26 -12.27 -24.97
C PRO A 1040 -12.31 -13.15 -26.23
N ASP A 1041 -13.15 -14.17 -26.22
CA ASP A 1041 -13.43 -14.96 -27.43
C ASP A 1041 -14.40 -14.23 -28.36
N ILE A 1042 -15.29 -13.39 -27.79
CA ILE A 1042 -16.19 -12.51 -28.53
C ILE A 1042 -16.00 -11.07 -28.04
N TYR A 1043 -15.42 -10.23 -28.89
CA TYR A 1043 -15.24 -8.81 -28.59
C TYR A 1043 -16.56 -8.04 -28.71
N VAL A 1044 -16.94 -7.36 -27.63
CA VAL A 1044 -18.06 -6.42 -27.53
C VAL A 1044 -17.66 -5.32 -26.55
N LYS A 1045 -17.65 -4.05 -26.98
CA LYS A 1045 -17.38 -2.90 -26.12
C LYS A 1045 -18.69 -2.28 -25.62
N ASN A 1046 -18.77 -1.97 -24.33
CA ASN A 1046 -19.82 -1.11 -23.79
C ASN A 1046 -19.30 0.34 -23.83
N THR A 1047 -19.80 1.13 -24.78
CA THR A 1047 -19.29 2.49 -25.01
C THR A 1047 -19.86 3.49 -24.00
N VAL A 1048 -19.28 4.68 -23.91
CA VAL A 1048 -19.85 5.79 -23.14
C VAL A 1048 -21.28 6.12 -23.61
N ALA A 1049 -21.50 6.10 -24.93
CA ALA A 1049 -22.82 6.35 -25.51
C ALA A 1049 -23.85 5.28 -25.07
N ASP A 1050 -23.44 4.02 -24.99
CA ASP A 1050 -24.29 2.94 -24.48
C ASP A 1050 -24.64 3.13 -23.01
N ARG A 1051 -23.66 3.46 -22.15
CA ARG A 1051 -23.89 3.76 -20.73
C ARG A 1051 -24.82 4.95 -20.51
N ILE A 1052 -24.71 5.99 -21.33
CA ILE A 1052 -25.62 7.15 -21.28
C ILE A 1052 -27.05 6.76 -21.71
N ALA A 1053 -27.17 5.85 -22.67
CA ALA A 1053 -28.45 5.34 -23.16
C ALA A 1053 -29.04 4.17 -22.34
N ASP A 1054 -28.42 3.81 -21.20
CA ASP A 1054 -28.74 2.63 -20.37
C ASP A 1054 -28.81 1.31 -21.19
N LYS A 1055 -27.86 1.13 -22.11
CA LYS A 1055 -27.69 -0.09 -22.90
C LYS A 1055 -26.51 -0.91 -22.40
N ASP A 1056 -26.64 -2.23 -22.45
CA ASP A 1056 -25.57 -3.16 -22.10
C ASP A 1056 -25.37 -4.22 -23.20
N PRO A 1057 -24.67 -3.86 -24.30
CA PRO A 1057 -24.47 -4.77 -25.43
C PRO A 1057 -23.64 -6.02 -25.05
N GLN A 1058 -22.82 -5.95 -24.01
CA GLN A 1058 -22.04 -7.10 -23.53
C GLN A 1058 -22.95 -8.13 -22.86
N LEU A 1059 -23.84 -7.69 -21.96
CA LEU A 1059 -24.79 -8.57 -21.28
C LEU A 1059 -25.84 -9.12 -22.25
N GLU A 1060 -26.35 -8.28 -23.17
CA GLU A 1060 -27.24 -8.70 -24.25
C GLU A 1060 -26.59 -9.80 -25.10
N ARG A 1061 -25.31 -9.62 -25.47
CA ARG A 1061 -24.59 -10.64 -26.24
C ARG A 1061 -24.38 -11.92 -25.45
N ALA A 1062 -24.09 -11.86 -24.15
CA ALA A 1062 -23.96 -13.05 -23.31
C ALA A 1062 -25.25 -13.87 -23.23
N VAL A 1063 -26.39 -13.22 -23.02
CA VAL A 1063 -27.69 -13.89 -23.01
C VAL A 1063 -27.99 -14.49 -24.38
N ALA A 1064 -27.78 -13.72 -25.47
CA ALA A 1064 -28.01 -14.20 -26.83
C ALA A 1064 -27.11 -15.38 -27.20
N GLU A 1065 -25.87 -15.42 -26.70
CA GLU A 1065 -24.94 -16.52 -26.96
C GLU A 1065 -25.35 -17.79 -26.22
N ILE A 1066 -25.74 -17.70 -24.95
CA ILE A 1066 -26.24 -18.84 -24.18
C ILE A 1066 -27.52 -19.41 -24.78
N LEU A 1067 -28.47 -18.56 -25.18
CA LEU A 1067 -29.76 -19.01 -25.72
C LEU A 1067 -29.62 -19.80 -27.03
N LYS A 1068 -28.50 -19.69 -27.76
CA LYS A 1068 -28.20 -20.56 -28.92
C LYS A 1068 -27.83 -21.98 -28.52
N ASP A 1069 -27.22 -22.13 -27.35
CA ASP A 1069 -26.71 -23.40 -26.82
C ASP A 1069 -27.79 -24.13 -25.98
N LEU A 1070 -28.91 -23.45 -25.69
CA LEU A 1070 -30.07 -24.01 -24.99
C LEU A 1070 -31.13 -24.55 -25.99
N PRO A 1071 -31.81 -25.65 -25.65
CA PRO A 1071 -32.86 -26.25 -26.48
C PRO A 1071 -34.14 -25.43 -26.54
#